data_AF-A0AAV4HYN9-F1
#
_entry.id   AF-A0AAV4HYN9-F1
#
_cell.length_a   1.000
_cell.length_b   1.000
_cell.length_c   1.000
_cell.angle_alpha   90.00
_cell.angle_beta   90.00
_cell.angle_gamma   90.00
#
_symmetry.space_group_name_H-M   'P 1'
#
loop_
_entity.id
_entity.type
_entity.pdbx_description
1 polymer ?
#
loop_
_entity_poly.entity_id
_entity_poly.type
_entity_poly.pdbx_seq_one_letter_code
_entity_poly.pdbx_strand_id
1 'polypeptide(L)'
;MAALRPGRQDAMAIEEEETGTEQDKQLMLEKPQQESPEVVVENATLQRSITLLGVVAILIANVGGTGLFIAPTIILQFAGSPGMSVLIWMLGGLLQGAFAFCAVELALMFQKAGGPYYFVYFCFGDMIGFVYMWGFVIFIIGPTWALGSYTASLYTLSVFYTGCKPPEVLVKLLALWLVVTLMALNCTYMKVVTRIQSFLTSSKVIALAIIIIIGLAYIPSVGIVGVVVAVLLIVVVVGGGAVVGVVVVVVVVVEVVLVVVLVVVVVVVVVVVVVVVVYQDHLQVITVLAEEVKNPVKNIPRGLEFSFAVLIVISMATNFAYYVVLSRSEALKTDAVAMLFAERVHRALPVVISVLVSLCSIGNLNVLIMGQPRVLFAAGRNGHMPRIMTMLHTSYKTPWPATWTCGLVATFLLLTGSVMSLVSAISLFFGITALMLNFCLFIMRWRHPDRHRPFRIPIAVPIFMSILMTRGRKNQLISANTVRRRLSTSGLRARRPYIGPILAQRHRHRRTLWAQKHAAWDRIQWRSVVFNDESRFCIDHADGRVRVWRRSGERYQADRVREHDRWDGASLMMWGAISYNLRIGPVFFNKRRAINARTYVQDVLQAHVVPYTAMHRNIVFQQDNARAHTARYTQKFLEQSNVQVLPWPALSPDLNQIEHMLDYLQRRLDCQDHQPQNAEDLEHSLRRH
;
A
#
# COMPACT_ATOMS: atom_id res chain seq x y z
N MET A 1 60.51 -20.78 3.29
CA MET A 1 60.17 -20.28 4.64
C MET A 1 60.88 -18.96 4.85
N ALA A 2 60.17 -17.94 5.33
CA ALA A 2 60.66 -16.64 5.82
C ALA A 2 61.49 -15.74 4.88
N ALA A 3 60.94 -14.52 4.69
CA ALA A 3 61.57 -13.19 4.68
C ALA A 3 62.82 -12.90 3.83
N LEU A 4 62.81 -11.77 3.10
CA LEU A 4 63.62 -10.55 3.41
C LEU A 4 63.50 -9.50 2.28
N ARG A 5 63.49 -8.22 2.68
CA ARG A 5 63.66 -6.97 1.88
C ARG A 5 65.07 -6.92 1.22
N PRO A 6 65.56 -5.92 0.43
CA PRO A 6 65.21 -4.47 0.37
C PRO A 6 65.43 -3.73 -1.00
N GLY A 7 65.31 -2.40 -1.00
CA GLY A 7 65.84 -1.53 -2.08
C GLY A 7 65.50 -0.06 -1.88
N ARG A 8 66.50 0.76 -1.55
CA ARG A 8 66.49 2.23 -1.33
C ARG A 8 67.61 2.83 -2.20
N GLN A 9 67.55 4.15 -2.42
CA GLN A 9 68.59 5.08 -2.93
C GLN A 9 68.57 5.38 -4.43
N ASP A 10 68.87 6.58 -4.93
CA ASP A 10 68.90 7.98 -4.42
C ASP A 10 69.16 8.88 -5.66
N ALA A 11 68.82 10.17 -5.54
CA ALA A 11 69.47 11.35 -6.14
C ALA A 11 69.34 11.71 -7.64
N MET A 12 68.77 12.91 -7.90
CA MET A 12 69.41 14.12 -8.47
C MET A 12 68.32 15.05 -9.05
N ALA A 13 68.05 16.19 -8.40
CA ALA A 13 68.63 17.51 -8.68
C ALA A 13 68.02 18.17 -9.93
N ILE A 14 67.38 19.34 -9.72
CA ILE A 14 67.57 20.61 -10.42
C ILE A 14 66.48 21.57 -9.89
N GLU A 15 66.94 22.60 -9.17
CA GLU A 15 66.24 23.87 -8.97
C GLU A 15 66.14 24.58 -10.33
N GLU A 16 64.99 25.16 -10.66
CA GLU A 16 64.94 26.46 -11.37
C GLU A 16 63.52 27.07 -11.32
N GLU A 17 63.50 28.26 -10.73
CA GLU A 17 62.68 29.45 -11.00
C GLU A 17 61.16 29.35 -11.26
N GLU A 18 60.45 29.94 -10.29
CA GLU A 18 59.20 30.69 -10.51
C GLU A 18 59.39 31.75 -11.60
N THR A 19 58.73 31.61 -12.75
CA THR A 19 58.14 32.74 -13.49
C THR A 19 57.02 32.22 -14.39
N GLY A 20 55.78 32.36 -13.93
CA GLY A 20 54.57 31.99 -14.67
C GLY A 20 53.39 32.83 -14.21
N THR A 21 53.11 33.86 -14.98
CA THR A 21 52.11 34.91 -14.82
C THR A 21 50.72 34.43 -14.41
N GLU A 22 50.04 35.27 -13.61
CA GLU A 22 48.69 35.09 -13.05
C GLU A 22 47.57 34.88 -14.10
N GLN A 23 47.90 34.99 -15.40
CA GLN A 23 47.01 34.66 -16.53
C GLN A 23 46.90 33.15 -16.84
N ASP A 24 47.90 32.32 -16.52
CA ASP A 24 47.81 30.87 -16.78
C ASP A 24 46.90 30.12 -15.80
N LYS A 25 46.61 30.72 -14.64
CA LYS A 25 45.63 30.18 -13.69
C LYS A 25 44.18 30.50 -14.08
N GLN A 26 43.94 31.47 -14.95
CA GLN A 26 42.59 31.78 -15.45
C GLN A 26 42.19 30.93 -16.67
N LEU A 27 43.14 30.44 -17.48
CA LEU A 27 42.81 29.56 -18.62
C LEU A 27 42.54 28.09 -18.23
N MET A 28 42.80 27.70 -16.98
CA MET A 28 42.48 26.36 -16.45
C MET A 28 41.06 26.25 -15.89
N LEU A 29 40.25 27.32 -15.93
CA LEU A 29 38.86 27.37 -15.46
C LEU A 29 37.81 27.17 -16.56
N GLU A 30 38.21 26.93 -17.81
CA GLU A 30 37.32 26.54 -18.91
C GLU A 30 37.77 25.24 -19.58
N LYS A 31 37.71 24.14 -18.83
CA LYS A 31 37.54 22.82 -19.44
C LYS A 31 36.25 22.22 -18.90
N PRO A 32 35.26 21.91 -19.78
CA PRO A 32 34.09 21.16 -19.36
C PRO A 32 34.57 19.84 -18.76
N GLN A 33 34.22 19.58 -17.49
CA GLN A 33 34.29 18.24 -16.95
C GLN A 33 33.41 17.35 -17.83
N GLN A 34 34.08 16.53 -18.64
CA GLN A 34 33.44 15.49 -19.41
C GLN A 34 32.96 14.45 -18.38
N GLU A 35 31.71 14.60 -17.95
CA GLU A 35 31.00 13.59 -17.18
C GLU A 35 31.18 12.25 -17.90
N SER A 36 31.73 11.27 -17.17
CA SER A 36 31.55 9.86 -17.53
C SER A 36 30.08 9.67 -17.90
N PRO A 37 29.72 9.10 -19.07
CA PRO A 37 28.34 9.06 -19.49
C PRO A 37 27.55 8.38 -18.39
N GLU A 38 26.77 9.17 -17.66
CA GLU A 38 25.72 8.67 -16.81
C GLU A 38 24.94 7.76 -17.75
N VAL A 39 24.94 6.46 -17.47
CA VAL A 39 24.03 5.56 -18.15
C VAL A 39 22.66 6.04 -17.68
N VAL A 40 22.10 6.99 -18.43
CA VAL A 40 20.72 7.39 -18.37
C VAL A 40 20.01 6.09 -18.69
N VAL A 41 19.62 5.36 -17.64
CA VAL A 41 18.62 4.32 -17.75
C VAL A 41 17.40 5.09 -18.22
N GLU A 42 17.22 5.17 -19.54
CA GLU A 42 16.03 5.73 -20.15
C GLU A 42 14.87 5.03 -19.47
N ASN A 43 14.16 5.77 -18.62
CA ASN A 43 12.94 5.27 -18.01
C ASN A 43 12.00 5.00 -19.18
N ALA A 44 11.92 3.74 -19.62
CA ALA A 44 11.08 3.34 -20.73
C ALA A 44 9.63 3.74 -20.43
N THR A 45 9.19 4.85 -21.03
CA THR A 45 7.85 5.40 -20.90
C THR A 45 6.94 4.73 -21.92
N LEU A 46 5.69 4.45 -21.53
CA LEU A 46 4.73 3.83 -22.44
C LEU A 46 4.30 4.85 -23.53
N GLN A 47 4.25 4.39 -24.78
CA GLN A 47 3.85 5.24 -25.90
C GLN A 47 2.33 5.49 -25.89
N ARG A 48 1.95 6.77 -25.97
CA ARG A 48 0.54 7.21 -26.09
C ARG A 48 0.00 6.91 -27.50
N SER A 49 -0.67 5.78 -27.65
CA SER A 49 -1.17 5.28 -28.94
C SER A 49 -2.70 5.20 -29.03
N ILE A 50 -3.41 5.08 -27.90
CA ILE A 50 -4.83 4.76 -27.86
C ILE A 50 -5.68 6.03 -28.07
N THR A 51 -6.57 6.04 -29.07
CA THR A 51 -7.53 7.14 -29.36
C THR A 51 -8.81 7.01 -28.52
N LEU A 52 -9.70 8.01 -28.53
CA LEU A 52 -11.01 7.93 -27.86
C LEU A 52 -11.82 6.69 -28.30
N LEU A 53 -11.89 6.43 -29.61
CA LEU A 53 -12.55 5.24 -30.15
C LEU A 53 -11.88 3.96 -29.64
N GLY A 54 -10.54 3.95 -29.54
CA GLY A 54 -9.80 2.86 -28.93
C GLY A 54 -10.15 2.64 -27.46
N VAL A 55 -10.26 3.71 -26.67
CA VAL A 55 -10.70 3.65 -25.26
C VAL A 55 -12.11 3.06 -25.17
N VAL A 56 -13.07 3.61 -25.92
CA VAL A 56 -14.46 3.11 -25.92
C VAL A 56 -14.51 1.63 -26.33
N ALA A 57 -13.81 1.24 -27.39
CA ALA A 57 -13.77 -0.16 -27.84
C ALA A 57 -13.17 -1.10 -26.79
N ILE A 58 -12.10 -0.69 -26.10
CA ILE A 58 -11.49 -1.49 -25.02
C ILE A 58 -12.43 -1.58 -23.82
N LEU A 59 -13.11 -0.51 -23.45
CA LEU A 59 -14.08 -0.53 -22.36
C LEU A 59 -15.28 -1.42 -22.73
N ILE A 60 -15.81 -1.30 -23.94
CA ILE A 60 -16.88 -2.17 -24.48
C ILE A 60 -16.43 -3.63 -24.55
N ALA A 61 -15.17 -3.91 -24.88
CA ALA A 61 -14.66 -5.28 -24.82
C ALA A 61 -14.78 -5.89 -23.41
N ASN A 62 -14.63 -5.06 -22.38
CA ASN A 62 -14.76 -5.44 -20.97
C ASN A 62 -16.20 -5.34 -20.42
N VAL A 63 -17.18 -4.80 -21.18
CA VAL A 63 -18.60 -4.65 -20.79
C VAL A 63 -19.20 -5.99 -20.41
N GLY A 64 -19.49 -6.22 -19.12
CA GLY A 64 -20.22 -7.40 -18.66
C GLY A 64 -19.60 -8.71 -19.14
N GLY A 65 -18.39 -9.03 -18.64
CA GLY A 65 -17.68 -10.27 -18.93
C GLY A 65 -18.45 -11.54 -18.53
N THR A 66 -17.78 -12.53 -17.96
CA THR A 66 -18.45 -13.74 -17.43
C THR A 66 -19.55 -13.42 -16.41
N GLY A 67 -19.41 -12.29 -15.72
CA GLY A 67 -20.39 -11.79 -14.76
C GLY A 67 -21.79 -11.58 -15.36
N LEU A 68 -21.95 -11.15 -16.62
CA LEU A 68 -23.28 -10.89 -17.18
C LEU A 68 -24.12 -12.16 -17.41
N PHE A 69 -23.46 -13.32 -17.51
CA PHE A 69 -24.11 -14.61 -17.73
C PHE A 69 -24.34 -15.40 -16.44
N ILE A 70 -23.53 -15.17 -15.40
CA ILE A 70 -23.64 -15.82 -14.09
C ILE A 70 -24.47 -15.01 -13.10
N ALA A 71 -24.29 -13.68 -13.08
CA ALA A 71 -24.91 -12.79 -12.10
C ALA A 71 -26.45 -12.75 -12.09
N PRO A 72 -27.18 -12.94 -13.22
CA PRO A 72 -28.64 -12.84 -13.22
C PRO A 72 -29.31 -13.75 -12.19
N THR A 73 -28.86 -15.01 -12.03
CA THR A 73 -29.44 -15.94 -11.04
C THR A 73 -29.18 -15.50 -9.62
N ILE A 74 -27.94 -15.11 -9.34
CA ILE A 74 -27.50 -14.64 -8.02
C ILE A 74 -28.33 -13.42 -7.64
N ILE A 75 -28.43 -12.42 -8.53
CA ILE A 75 -29.21 -11.20 -8.27
C ILE A 75 -30.68 -11.54 -8.09
N LEU A 76 -31.26 -12.38 -8.94
CA LEU A 76 -32.66 -12.74 -8.85
C LEU A 76 -32.99 -13.46 -7.54
N GLN A 77 -32.07 -14.29 -7.04
CA GLN A 77 -32.22 -15.01 -5.77
C GLN A 77 -32.37 -14.03 -4.60
N PHE A 78 -31.53 -12.99 -4.57
CA PHE A 78 -31.54 -11.99 -3.51
C PHE A 78 -32.57 -10.87 -3.70
N ALA A 79 -32.84 -10.48 -4.95
CA ALA A 79 -33.79 -9.44 -5.29
C ALA A 79 -35.25 -9.85 -5.01
N GLY A 80 -35.53 -11.16 -5.04
CA GLY A 80 -36.86 -11.70 -4.79
C GLY A 80 -37.86 -11.51 -5.95
N SER A 81 -37.65 -10.54 -6.84
CA SER A 81 -38.50 -10.36 -8.04
C SER A 81 -37.70 -9.93 -9.27
N PRO A 82 -38.18 -10.26 -10.50
CA PRO A 82 -37.54 -9.82 -11.74
C PRO A 82 -37.45 -8.30 -11.88
N GLY A 83 -38.50 -7.56 -11.49
CA GLY A 83 -38.52 -6.09 -11.53
C GLY A 83 -37.47 -5.47 -10.61
N MET A 84 -37.36 -5.98 -9.37
CA MET A 84 -36.31 -5.55 -8.44
C MET A 84 -34.91 -5.90 -8.95
N SER A 85 -34.74 -7.05 -9.61
CA SER A 85 -33.46 -7.43 -10.20
C SER A 85 -33.00 -6.42 -11.27
N VAL A 86 -33.89 -5.97 -12.17
CA VAL A 86 -33.54 -4.97 -13.19
C VAL A 86 -33.19 -3.61 -12.57
N LEU A 87 -33.92 -3.16 -11.53
CA LEU A 87 -33.58 -1.94 -10.79
C LEU A 87 -32.22 -2.03 -10.11
N ILE A 88 -31.90 -3.19 -9.54
CA ILE A 88 -30.60 -3.48 -8.93
C ILE A 88 -29.46 -3.37 -9.96
N TRP A 89 -29.67 -3.87 -11.18
CA TRP A 89 -28.71 -3.73 -12.27
C TRP A 89 -28.43 -2.28 -12.65
N MET A 90 -29.47 -1.45 -12.71
CA MET A 90 -29.36 -0.01 -13.00
C MET A 90 -28.63 0.74 -11.89
N LEU A 91 -29.13 0.63 -10.65
CA LEU A 91 -28.54 1.32 -9.49
C LEU A 91 -27.09 0.91 -9.28
N GLY A 92 -26.80 -0.36 -9.52
CA GLY A 92 -25.47 -0.91 -9.54
C GLY A 92 -24.52 -0.22 -10.51
N GLY A 93 -24.88 -0.18 -11.79
CA GLY A 93 -24.04 0.46 -12.80
C GLY A 93 -23.84 1.96 -12.54
N LEU A 94 -24.86 2.68 -12.05
CA LEU A 94 -24.73 4.08 -11.65
C LEU A 94 -23.77 4.27 -10.48
N LEU A 95 -23.88 3.41 -9.45
CA LEU A 95 -22.99 3.45 -8.28
C LEU A 95 -21.54 3.16 -8.69
N GLN A 96 -21.33 2.15 -9.53
CA GLN A 96 -20.00 1.84 -10.04
C GLN A 96 -19.45 2.97 -10.91
N GLY A 97 -20.27 3.59 -11.76
CA GLY A 97 -19.87 4.75 -12.56
C GLY A 97 -19.34 5.88 -11.69
N ALA A 98 -20.08 6.24 -10.64
CA ALA A 98 -19.66 7.25 -9.68
C ALA A 98 -18.34 6.87 -8.96
N PHE A 99 -18.15 5.61 -8.59
CA PHE A 99 -16.87 5.13 -8.03
C PHE A 99 -15.72 5.20 -9.05
N ALA A 100 -15.97 4.87 -10.32
CA ALA A 100 -14.98 4.96 -11.37
C ALA A 100 -14.54 6.40 -11.64
N PHE A 101 -15.46 7.38 -11.57
CA PHE A 101 -15.08 8.80 -11.65
C PHE A 101 -14.17 9.26 -10.49
N CYS A 102 -14.35 8.73 -9.28
CA CYS A 102 -13.41 8.95 -8.17
C CYS A 102 -12.00 8.46 -8.52
N ALA A 103 -11.89 7.28 -9.12
CA ALA A 103 -10.61 6.73 -9.55
C ALA A 103 -10.01 7.46 -10.76
N VAL A 104 -10.84 8.01 -11.66
CA VAL A 104 -10.38 8.82 -12.80
C VAL A 104 -9.69 10.10 -12.34
N GLU A 105 -10.18 10.78 -11.29
CA GLU A 105 -9.46 11.93 -10.70
C GLU A 105 -8.05 11.53 -10.23
N LEU A 106 -7.91 10.39 -9.57
CA LEU A 106 -6.60 9.87 -9.15
C LEU A 106 -5.73 9.48 -10.37
N ALA A 107 -6.30 8.77 -11.34
CA ALA A 107 -5.59 8.31 -12.53
C ALA A 107 -5.07 9.47 -13.39
N LEU A 108 -5.87 10.53 -13.57
CA LEU A 108 -5.49 11.72 -14.33
C LEU A 108 -4.49 12.62 -13.60
N MET A 109 -4.44 12.55 -12.27
CA MET A 109 -3.46 13.27 -11.45
C MET A 109 -2.07 12.63 -11.52
N PHE A 110 -1.97 11.30 -11.55
CA PHE A 110 -0.67 10.62 -11.59
C PHE A 110 -0.22 10.23 -13.01
N GLN A 111 -1.15 9.92 -13.91
CA GLN A 111 -0.89 9.43 -15.27
C GLN A 111 0.22 8.38 -15.30
N LYS A 112 0.17 7.40 -14.38
CA LYS A 112 1.19 6.37 -14.22
C LYS A 112 0.68 4.94 -14.40
N ALA A 113 1.49 4.07 -15.01
CA ALA A 113 1.23 2.65 -15.13
C ALA A 113 1.50 1.98 -13.78
N GLY A 114 0.45 1.35 -13.24
CA GLY A 114 0.46 0.80 -11.89
C GLY A 114 -0.93 0.75 -11.27
N GLY A 115 -1.92 1.38 -11.91
CA GLY A 115 -3.33 1.22 -11.56
C GLY A 115 -3.61 1.57 -10.09
N PRO A 116 -4.54 0.84 -9.43
CA PRO A 116 -4.87 1.08 -8.02
C PRO A 116 -3.69 0.89 -7.07
N TYR A 117 -2.75 0.00 -7.39
CA TYR A 117 -1.55 -0.24 -6.58
C TYR A 117 -0.73 1.04 -6.41
N TYR A 118 -0.49 1.78 -7.50
CA TYR A 118 0.30 3.00 -7.41
C TYR A 118 -0.36 4.06 -6.51
N PHE A 119 -1.68 4.22 -6.60
CA PHE A 119 -2.42 5.16 -5.75
C PHE A 119 -2.32 4.78 -4.28
N VAL A 120 -2.50 3.50 -3.97
CA VAL A 120 -2.41 2.98 -2.60
C VAL A 120 -1.00 3.13 -2.04
N TYR A 121 0.02 2.73 -2.79
CA TYR A 121 1.43 2.90 -2.43
C TYR A 121 1.77 4.37 -2.16
N PHE A 122 1.38 5.27 -3.06
CA PHE A 122 1.71 6.70 -2.92
C PHE A 122 1.03 7.34 -1.69
N CYS A 123 -0.23 6.99 -1.42
CA CYS A 123 -0.99 7.58 -0.32
C CYS A 123 -0.64 6.99 1.06
N PHE A 124 -0.33 5.68 1.12
CA PHE A 124 -0.22 4.94 2.37
C PHE A 124 1.20 4.41 2.68
N GLY A 125 2.15 4.57 1.75
CA GLY A 125 3.54 4.17 1.90
C GLY A 125 3.85 2.73 1.46
N ASP A 126 5.13 2.36 1.56
CA ASP A 126 5.67 1.12 1.00
C ASP A 126 5.05 -0.16 1.56
N MET A 127 4.93 -0.26 2.89
CA MET A 127 4.40 -1.47 3.55
C MET A 127 2.96 -1.77 3.11
N ILE A 128 2.12 -0.74 3.02
CA ILE A 128 0.72 -0.89 2.60
C ILE A 128 0.65 -1.18 1.10
N GLY A 129 1.51 -0.56 0.29
CA GLY A 129 1.67 -0.89 -1.13
C GLY A 129 2.05 -2.37 -1.37
N PHE A 130 3.01 -2.89 -0.59
CA PHE A 130 3.44 -4.29 -0.64
C PHE A 130 2.29 -5.26 -0.32
N VAL A 131 1.61 -5.06 0.81
CA VAL A 131 0.49 -5.91 1.23
C VAL A 131 -0.66 -5.82 0.23
N TYR A 132 -0.95 -4.61 -0.26
CA TYR A 132 -1.99 -4.39 -1.27
C TYR A 132 -1.69 -5.18 -2.55
N MET A 133 -0.45 -5.16 -3.05
CA MET A 133 -0.10 -5.85 -4.28
C MET A 133 -0.24 -7.38 -4.15
N TRP A 134 0.22 -7.97 -3.04
CA TRP A 134 0.01 -9.40 -2.78
C TRP A 134 -1.47 -9.75 -2.67
N GLY A 135 -2.24 -8.92 -1.96
CA GLY A 135 -3.69 -9.08 -1.89
C GLY A 135 -4.36 -8.95 -3.26
N PHE A 136 -3.88 -8.04 -4.11
CA PHE A 136 -4.39 -7.85 -5.47
C PHE A 136 -4.13 -9.08 -6.34
N VAL A 137 -2.96 -9.71 -6.24
CA VAL A 137 -2.67 -10.96 -6.96
C VAL A 137 -3.56 -12.11 -6.48
N ILE A 138 -3.69 -12.29 -5.16
CA ILE A 138 -4.37 -13.45 -4.55
C ILE A 138 -5.89 -13.32 -4.59
N PHE A 139 -6.44 -12.14 -4.37
CA PHE A 139 -7.89 -11.94 -4.21
C PHE A 139 -8.56 -11.29 -5.42
N ILE A 140 -7.81 -10.68 -6.34
CA ILE A 140 -8.35 -10.14 -7.59
C ILE A 140 -7.87 -10.95 -8.79
N ILE A 141 -6.58 -10.88 -9.14
CA ILE A 141 -6.06 -11.46 -10.39
C ILE A 141 -6.36 -12.96 -10.48
N GLY A 142 -5.93 -13.74 -9.47
CA GLY A 142 -6.09 -15.19 -9.46
C GLY A 142 -7.57 -15.63 -9.59
N PRO A 143 -8.45 -15.19 -8.68
CA PRO A 143 -9.87 -15.54 -8.72
C PRO A 143 -10.58 -15.11 -10.00
N THR A 144 -10.29 -13.92 -10.55
CA THR A 144 -10.95 -13.47 -11.78
C THR A 144 -10.54 -14.32 -12.98
N TRP A 145 -9.26 -14.74 -13.07
CA TRP A 145 -8.81 -15.63 -14.15
C TRP A 145 -9.39 -17.04 -14.02
N ALA A 146 -9.45 -17.57 -12.79
CA ALA A 146 -10.07 -18.84 -12.48
C ALA A 146 -11.57 -18.85 -12.81
N LEU A 147 -12.31 -17.82 -12.38
CA LEU A 147 -13.72 -17.66 -12.68
C LEU A 147 -13.96 -17.50 -14.19
N GLY A 148 -13.11 -16.71 -14.86
CA GLY A 148 -13.17 -16.48 -16.30
C GLY A 148 -13.07 -17.78 -17.12
N SER A 149 -12.06 -18.59 -16.80
CA SER A 149 -11.81 -19.88 -17.47
C SER A 149 -12.85 -20.94 -17.10
N TYR A 150 -13.28 -21.00 -15.84
CA TYR A 150 -14.35 -21.89 -15.40
C TYR A 150 -15.66 -21.62 -16.16
N THR A 151 -16.03 -20.35 -16.30
CA THR A 151 -17.26 -19.96 -17.01
C THR A 151 -17.19 -20.35 -18.49
N ALA A 152 -16.06 -20.05 -19.15
CA ALA A 152 -15.86 -20.45 -20.54
C ALA A 152 -16.01 -21.97 -20.74
N SER A 153 -15.41 -22.75 -19.83
CA SER A 153 -15.53 -24.19 -19.85
C SER A 153 -16.95 -24.68 -19.57
N LEU A 154 -17.66 -24.08 -18.62
CA LEU A 154 -19.03 -24.46 -18.27
C LEU A 154 -19.96 -24.31 -19.47
N TYR A 155 -19.90 -23.16 -20.16
CA TYR A 155 -20.71 -22.91 -21.35
C TYR A 155 -20.30 -23.76 -22.55
N THR A 156 -19.02 -24.12 -22.67
CA THR A 156 -18.55 -25.03 -23.73
C THR A 156 -19.11 -26.44 -23.53
N LEU A 157 -19.16 -26.90 -22.28
CA LEU A 157 -19.63 -28.25 -21.95
C LEU A 157 -21.15 -28.34 -21.85
N SER A 158 -21.86 -27.24 -21.52
CA SER A 158 -23.31 -27.26 -21.33
C SER A 158 -24.09 -27.71 -22.56
N VAL A 159 -23.54 -27.57 -23.78
CA VAL A 159 -24.18 -28.06 -25.01
C VAL A 159 -24.22 -29.59 -25.09
N PHE A 160 -23.26 -30.28 -24.48
CA PHE A 160 -23.19 -31.75 -24.47
C PHE A 160 -23.98 -32.37 -23.32
N TYR A 161 -24.34 -31.57 -22.32
CA TYR A 161 -25.06 -31.98 -21.11
C TYR A 161 -26.41 -31.26 -21.01
N THR A 162 -27.22 -31.31 -22.07
CA THR A 162 -28.57 -30.72 -22.05
C THR A 162 -29.44 -31.38 -20.98
N GLY A 163 -29.98 -30.59 -20.05
CA GLY A 163 -30.83 -31.09 -18.95
C GLY A 163 -30.09 -31.69 -17.74
N CYS A 164 -28.76 -31.72 -17.73
CA CYS A 164 -27.98 -32.15 -16.56
C CYS A 164 -26.74 -31.26 -16.33
N LYS A 165 -26.16 -31.28 -15.13
CA LYS A 165 -24.95 -30.49 -14.85
C LYS A 165 -23.71 -31.26 -15.34
N PRO A 166 -22.79 -30.64 -16.10
CA PRO A 166 -21.54 -31.29 -16.49
C PRO A 166 -20.72 -31.62 -15.23
N PRO A 167 -19.99 -32.76 -15.20
CA PRO A 167 -19.14 -33.12 -14.08
C PRO A 167 -18.11 -32.03 -13.77
N GLU A 168 -18.02 -31.60 -12.51
CA GLU A 168 -17.16 -30.47 -12.10
C GLU A 168 -15.68 -30.69 -12.47
N VAL A 169 -15.20 -31.93 -12.37
CA VAL A 169 -13.82 -32.30 -12.73
C VAL A 169 -13.55 -31.99 -14.20
N LEU A 170 -14.49 -32.31 -15.11
CA LEU A 170 -14.33 -32.05 -16.54
C LEU A 170 -14.32 -30.54 -16.83
N VAL A 171 -15.17 -29.78 -16.15
CA VAL A 171 -15.19 -28.30 -16.25
C VAL A 171 -13.86 -27.72 -15.77
N LYS A 172 -13.32 -28.20 -14.65
CA LYS A 172 -12.03 -27.72 -14.11
C LYS A 172 -10.86 -28.07 -15.03
N LEU A 173 -10.83 -29.26 -15.63
CA LEU A 173 -9.76 -29.68 -16.54
C LEU A 173 -9.75 -28.86 -17.84
N LEU A 174 -10.93 -28.62 -18.43
CA LEU A 174 -11.03 -27.80 -19.63
C LEU A 174 -10.73 -26.32 -19.31
N ALA A 175 -11.18 -25.80 -18.17
CA ALA A 175 -10.81 -24.46 -17.69
C ALA A 175 -9.28 -24.31 -17.49
N LEU A 176 -8.62 -25.33 -16.93
CA LEU A 176 -7.17 -25.36 -16.78
C LEU A 176 -6.45 -25.29 -18.13
N TRP A 177 -6.90 -26.09 -19.10
CA TRP A 177 -6.35 -26.05 -20.45
C TRP A 177 -6.53 -24.67 -21.11
N LEU A 178 -7.71 -24.07 -20.96
CA LEU A 178 -8.02 -22.74 -21.50
C LEU A 178 -7.13 -21.65 -20.89
N VAL A 179 -6.99 -21.59 -19.56
CA VAL A 179 -6.20 -20.52 -18.91
C VAL A 179 -4.72 -20.64 -19.27
N VAL A 180 -4.16 -21.86 -19.27
CA VAL A 180 -2.76 -22.10 -19.65
C VAL A 180 -2.51 -21.73 -21.12
N THR A 181 -3.42 -22.09 -22.01
CA THR A 181 -3.31 -21.77 -23.44
C THR A 181 -3.35 -20.26 -23.67
N LEU A 182 -4.25 -19.54 -23.00
CA LEU A 182 -4.32 -18.08 -23.11
C LEU A 182 -3.10 -17.39 -22.49
N MET A 183 -2.56 -17.91 -21.40
CA MET A 183 -1.30 -17.40 -20.83
C MET A 183 -0.14 -17.56 -21.82
N ALA A 184 0.00 -18.74 -22.42
CA ALA A 184 1.02 -19.00 -23.43
C ALA A 184 0.85 -18.08 -24.65
N LEU A 185 -0.39 -17.91 -25.12
CA LEU A 185 -0.70 -16.97 -26.22
C LEU A 185 -0.29 -15.54 -25.86
N ASN A 186 -0.57 -15.07 -24.65
CA ASN A 186 -0.19 -13.74 -24.17
C ASN A 186 1.31 -13.55 -23.94
N CYS A 187 2.09 -14.64 -23.95
CA CYS A 187 3.54 -14.60 -23.93
C CYS A 187 4.16 -14.41 -25.33
N THR A 188 3.37 -14.50 -26.41
CA THR A 188 3.82 -14.31 -27.81
C THR A 188 3.74 -12.85 -28.27
N TYR A 189 3.84 -12.60 -29.59
CA TYR A 189 3.72 -11.25 -30.16
C TYR A 189 2.36 -10.62 -29.86
N MET A 190 2.37 -9.50 -29.14
CA MET A 190 1.16 -8.76 -28.74
C MET A 190 0.25 -8.39 -29.93
N LYS A 191 0.80 -8.19 -31.13
CA LYS A 191 0.01 -7.91 -32.35
C LYS A 191 -0.93 -9.06 -32.74
N VAL A 192 -0.55 -10.30 -32.48
CA VAL A 192 -1.39 -11.48 -32.75
C VAL A 192 -2.49 -11.55 -31.70
N VAL A 193 -2.12 -11.39 -30.43
CA VAL A 193 -3.04 -11.39 -29.29
C VAL A 193 -4.13 -10.33 -29.44
N THR A 194 -3.77 -9.10 -29.85
CA THR A 194 -4.74 -8.02 -30.06
C THR A 194 -5.69 -8.28 -31.23
N ARG A 195 -5.23 -8.90 -32.33
CA ARG A 195 -6.12 -9.30 -33.44
C ARG A 195 -7.14 -10.36 -33.00
N ILE A 196 -6.67 -11.38 -32.28
CA ILE A 196 -7.55 -12.40 -31.69
C ILE A 196 -8.56 -11.74 -30.75
N GLN A 197 -8.11 -10.80 -29.92
CA GLN A 197 -8.99 -10.07 -29.01
C GLN A 197 -10.07 -9.26 -29.74
N SER A 198 -9.75 -8.62 -30.86
CA SER A 198 -10.75 -7.90 -31.67
C SER A 198 -11.84 -8.83 -32.17
N PHE A 199 -11.48 -10.01 -32.68
CA PHE A 199 -12.44 -11.03 -33.09
C PHE A 199 -13.32 -11.52 -31.93
N LEU A 200 -12.73 -11.84 -30.78
CA LEU A 200 -13.46 -12.26 -29.58
C LEU A 200 -14.42 -11.18 -29.08
N THR A 201 -14.03 -9.91 -29.18
CA THR A 201 -14.88 -8.77 -28.81
C THR A 201 -16.08 -8.64 -29.73
N SER A 202 -15.91 -8.82 -31.05
CA SER A 202 -17.03 -8.82 -32.00
C SER A 202 -18.03 -9.93 -31.71
N SER A 203 -17.55 -11.14 -31.38
CA SER A 203 -18.43 -12.28 -31.05
C SER A 203 -19.34 -12.00 -29.84
N LYS A 204 -18.85 -11.24 -28.85
CA LYS A 204 -19.58 -10.83 -27.65
C LYS A 204 -20.73 -9.86 -27.98
N VAL A 205 -20.48 -8.87 -28.83
CA VAL A 205 -21.52 -7.92 -29.27
C VAL A 205 -22.64 -8.67 -29.99
N ILE A 206 -22.29 -9.63 -30.84
CA ILE A 206 -23.25 -10.49 -31.56
C ILE A 206 -24.07 -11.33 -30.58
N ALA A 207 -23.42 -11.97 -29.58
CA ALA A 207 -24.10 -12.78 -28.58
C ALA A 207 -25.19 -12.00 -27.84
N LEU A 208 -24.85 -10.80 -27.36
CA LEU A 208 -25.75 -9.93 -26.61
C LEU A 208 -26.89 -9.40 -27.50
N ALA A 209 -26.57 -9.01 -28.75
CA ALA A 209 -27.57 -8.58 -29.71
C ALA A 209 -28.62 -9.67 -29.99
N ILE A 210 -28.19 -10.92 -30.19
CA ILE A 210 -29.09 -12.05 -30.41
C ILE A 210 -30.03 -12.25 -29.22
N ILE A 211 -29.50 -12.28 -27.99
CA ILE A 211 -30.31 -12.48 -26.78
C ILE A 211 -31.35 -11.36 -26.64
N ILE A 212 -30.93 -10.10 -26.84
CA ILE A 212 -31.81 -8.93 -26.73
C ILE A 212 -32.90 -8.96 -27.81
N ILE A 213 -32.54 -9.18 -29.08
CA ILE A 213 -33.50 -9.20 -30.19
C ILE A 213 -34.54 -10.31 -30.01
N ILE A 214 -34.10 -11.52 -29.64
CA ILE A 214 -35.01 -12.64 -29.37
C ILE A 214 -35.92 -12.33 -28.18
N GLY A 215 -35.37 -11.78 -27.09
CA GLY A 215 -36.16 -11.39 -25.92
C GLY A 215 -37.24 -10.35 -26.25
N LEU A 216 -36.89 -9.35 -27.07
CA LEU A 216 -37.85 -8.34 -27.55
C LEU A 216 -38.93 -8.94 -28.45
N ALA A 217 -38.60 -9.92 -29.30
CA ALA A 217 -39.56 -10.61 -30.16
C ALA A 217 -40.54 -11.51 -29.38
N TYR A 218 -40.16 -11.98 -28.19
CA TYR A 218 -41.02 -12.79 -27.30
C TYR A 218 -42.00 -11.97 -26.46
N ILE A 219 -41.96 -10.63 -26.54
CA ILE A 219 -42.94 -9.77 -25.87
C ILE A 219 -44.30 -9.96 -26.58
N PRO A 220 -45.37 -10.39 -25.88
CA PRO A 220 -46.70 -10.48 -26.48
C PRO A 220 -47.10 -9.12 -27.07
N SER A 221 -47.79 -9.08 -28.21
CA SER A 221 -48.20 -7.83 -28.89
C SER A 221 -49.07 -6.89 -28.04
N VAL A 222 -49.60 -7.37 -26.91
CA VAL A 222 -50.31 -6.58 -25.87
C VAL A 222 -49.36 -5.92 -24.85
N GLY A 223 -48.11 -6.39 -24.75
CA GLY A 223 -47.07 -5.93 -23.83
C GLY A 223 -46.18 -4.81 -24.35
N ILE A 224 -46.16 -4.53 -25.66
CA ILE A 224 -45.39 -3.40 -26.23
C ILE A 224 -45.97 -2.07 -25.72
N VAL A 225 -47.31 -1.98 -25.64
CA VAL A 225 -47.99 -0.83 -25.01
C VAL A 225 -47.62 -0.75 -23.53
N GLY A 226 -47.57 -1.87 -22.81
CA GLY A 226 -47.16 -1.90 -21.40
C GLY A 226 -45.70 -1.50 -21.16
N VAL A 227 -44.77 -1.86 -22.04
CA VAL A 227 -43.35 -1.48 -21.96
C VAL A 227 -43.16 -0.01 -22.32
N VAL A 228 -43.82 0.47 -23.38
CA VAL A 228 -43.80 1.89 -23.78
C VAL A 228 -44.45 2.75 -22.69
N VAL A 229 -45.56 2.31 -22.11
CA VAL A 229 -46.24 2.95 -20.97
C VAL A 229 -45.38 2.89 -19.71
N ALA A 230 -44.65 1.80 -19.43
CA ALA A 230 -43.74 1.72 -18.29
C ALA A 230 -42.52 2.63 -18.45
N VAL A 231 -41.94 2.73 -19.66
CA VAL A 231 -40.86 3.67 -19.98
C VAL A 231 -41.35 5.12 -19.91
N LEU A 232 -42.55 5.41 -20.43
CA LEU A 232 -43.21 6.71 -20.29
C LEU A 232 -43.54 7.03 -18.82
N LEU A 233 -44.01 6.07 -18.03
CA LEU A 233 -44.29 6.25 -16.60
C LEU A 233 -43.01 6.51 -15.81
N ILE A 234 -41.88 5.88 -16.14
CA ILE A 234 -40.59 6.17 -15.52
C ILE A 234 -40.12 7.59 -15.89
N VAL A 235 -40.38 8.05 -17.12
CA VAL A 235 -40.09 9.42 -17.56
C VAL A 235 -41.03 10.44 -16.90
N VAL A 236 -42.31 10.10 -16.70
CA VAL A 236 -43.33 10.95 -16.07
C VAL A 236 -43.15 11.03 -14.55
N VAL A 237 -42.77 9.93 -13.88
CA VAL A 237 -42.50 9.89 -12.43
C VAL A 237 -41.21 10.63 -12.06
N VAL A 238 -40.25 10.71 -12.99
CA VAL A 238 -39.05 11.55 -12.83
C VAL A 238 -39.33 13.01 -13.24
N GLY A 239 -40.42 13.27 -13.97
CA GLY A 239 -40.80 14.60 -14.46
C GLY A 239 -41.90 15.34 -13.69
N GLY A 240 -42.61 14.71 -12.75
CA GLY A 240 -43.79 15.31 -12.10
C GLY A 240 -43.83 15.09 -10.59
N GLY A 241 -43.68 16.17 -9.81
CA GLY A 241 -43.70 16.13 -8.35
C GLY A 241 -45.08 16.33 -7.70
N ALA A 242 -45.17 15.75 -6.49
CA ALA A 242 -45.81 16.25 -5.27
C ALA A 242 -47.33 16.03 -4.97
N VAL A 243 -47.53 15.72 -3.68
CA VAL A 243 -48.71 15.91 -2.80
C VAL A 243 -49.60 14.68 -2.56
N VAL A 244 -49.91 14.50 -1.27
CA VAL A 244 -50.82 13.54 -0.60
C VAL A 244 -50.16 12.27 -0.05
N GLY A 245 -49.91 12.30 1.26
CA GLY A 245 -49.58 11.12 2.05
C GLY A 245 -48.76 11.42 3.31
N VAL A 246 -49.01 12.51 4.03
CA VAL A 246 -48.08 12.93 5.11
C VAL A 246 -48.41 12.30 6.48
N VAL A 247 -49.62 11.78 6.71
CA VAL A 247 -50.03 11.38 8.07
C VAL A 247 -50.11 9.86 8.29
N VAL A 248 -50.44 9.05 7.27
CA VAL A 248 -50.39 7.58 7.36
C VAL A 248 -48.95 7.05 7.23
N VAL A 249 -48.08 7.86 6.63
CA VAL A 249 -46.67 7.54 6.38
C VAL A 249 -45.91 7.40 7.69
N VAL A 250 -46.04 8.28 8.69
CA VAL A 250 -45.09 8.31 9.81
C VAL A 250 -45.07 7.03 10.68
N VAL A 251 -46.21 6.39 10.94
CA VAL A 251 -46.27 5.20 11.82
C VAL A 251 -45.95 3.90 11.07
N VAL A 252 -46.42 3.75 9.84
CA VAL A 252 -46.06 2.61 8.96
C VAL A 252 -44.60 2.74 8.49
N VAL A 253 -44.11 3.96 8.26
CA VAL A 253 -42.73 4.24 7.87
C VAL A 253 -41.76 3.86 8.97
N VAL A 254 -42.01 3.96 10.26
CA VAL A 254 -40.95 3.60 11.23
C VAL A 254 -40.70 2.09 11.29
N GLU A 255 -41.74 1.24 11.28
CA GLU A 255 -41.58 -0.23 11.25
C GLU A 255 -41.25 -0.77 9.85
N VAL A 256 -41.88 -0.24 8.80
CA VAL A 256 -41.53 -0.57 7.41
C VAL A 256 -40.15 -0.03 7.07
N VAL A 257 -39.71 1.15 7.53
CA VAL A 257 -38.33 1.63 7.31
C VAL A 257 -37.33 0.85 8.14
N LEU A 258 -37.63 0.33 9.33
CA LEU A 258 -36.63 -0.52 10.01
C LEU A 258 -36.43 -1.86 9.28
N VAL A 259 -37.52 -2.49 8.82
CA VAL A 259 -37.47 -3.76 8.08
C VAL A 259 -37.00 -3.55 6.64
N VAL A 260 -37.46 -2.50 5.96
CA VAL A 260 -36.98 -2.07 4.63
C VAL A 260 -35.55 -1.59 4.73
N VAL A 261 -35.08 -0.89 5.76
CA VAL A 261 -33.66 -0.53 5.89
C VAL A 261 -32.82 -1.75 6.20
N LEU A 262 -33.28 -2.72 6.97
CA LEU A 262 -32.53 -3.96 7.20
C LEU A 262 -32.47 -4.83 5.92
N VAL A 263 -33.59 -4.96 5.21
CA VAL A 263 -33.69 -5.67 3.92
C VAL A 263 -32.95 -4.91 2.81
N VAL A 264 -33.06 -3.58 2.74
CA VAL A 264 -32.31 -2.72 1.83
C VAL A 264 -30.83 -2.72 2.19
N VAL A 265 -30.42 -2.82 3.45
CA VAL A 265 -28.98 -2.92 3.79
C VAL A 265 -28.42 -4.28 3.37
N VAL A 266 -29.14 -5.38 3.58
CA VAL A 266 -28.70 -6.71 3.11
C VAL A 266 -28.74 -6.79 1.58
N VAL A 267 -29.80 -6.29 0.94
CA VAL A 267 -29.95 -6.20 -0.52
C VAL A 267 -28.91 -5.25 -1.10
N VAL A 268 -28.62 -4.09 -0.52
CA VAL A 268 -27.58 -3.14 -0.98
C VAL A 268 -26.18 -3.73 -0.84
N VAL A 269 -25.89 -4.46 0.24
CA VAL A 269 -24.61 -5.15 0.40
C VAL A 269 -24.44 -6.24 -0.66
N VAL A 270 -25.50 -6.98 -0.98
CA VAL A 270 -25.50 -7.98 -2.06
C VAL A 270 -25.45 -7.32 -3.45
N VAL A 271 -26.17 -6.22 -3.65
CA VAL A 271 -26.17 -5.40 -4.87
C VAL A 271 -24.78 -4.88 -5.14
N VAL A 272 -24.09 -4.34 -4.13
CA VAL A 272 -22.69 -3.93 -4.23
C VAL A 272 -21.82 -5.13 -4.58
N VAL A 273 -21.99 -6.28 -3.91
CA VAL A 273 -21.20 -7.50 -4.18
C VAL A 273 -21.36 -7.99 -5.62
N VAL A 274 -22.56 -7.98 -6.20
CA VAL A 274 -22.77 -8.46 -7.58
C VAL A 274 -22.41 -7.40 -8.62
N VAL A 275 -22.63 -6.13 -8.33
CA VAL A 275 -22.23 -5.01 -9.19
C VAL A 275 -20.71 -4.90 -9.26
N VAL A 276 -20.03 -5.20 -8.16
CA VAL A 276 -18.58 -5.38 -8.13
C VAL A 276 -18.16 -6.52 -9.06
N VAL A 277 -18.84 -7.67 -9.04
CA VAL A 277 -18.47 -8.82 -9.90
C VAL A 277 -18.63 -8.53 -11.40
N VAL A 278 -19.61 -7.72 -11.79
CA VAL A 278 -19.91 -7.50 -13.23
C VAL A 278 -19.25 -6.24 -13.78
N TYR A 279 -19.05 -5.22 -12.96
CA TYR A 279 -18.59 -3.90 -13.42
C TYR A 279 -17.16 -3.53 -12.95
N GLN A 280 -16.49 -4.37 -12.15
CA GLN A 280 -15.13 -4.11 -11.65
C GLN A 280 -14.07 -4.00 -12.74
N ASP A 281 -14.17 -4.80 -13.80
CA ASP A 281 -13.13 -4.90 -14.83
C ASP A 281 -12.85 -3.54 -15.51
N HIS A 282 -13.84 -2.65 -15.56
CA HIS A 282 -13.70 -1.32 -16.16
C HIS A 282 -12.70 -0.45 -15.40
N LEU A 283 -12.77 -0.49 -14.07
CA LEU A 283 -11.89 0.33 -13.23
C LEU A 283 -10.42 -0.07 -13.37
N GLN A 284 -10.17 -1.38 -13.42
CA GLN A 284 -8.83 -1.93 -13.54
C GLN A 284 -8.21 -1.56 -14.88
N VAL A 285 -9.00 -1.62 -15.95
CA VAL A 285 -8.53 -1.33 -17.31
C VAL A 285 -8.21 0.16 -17.48
N ILE A 286 -9.06 1.06 -16.98
CA ILE A 286 -8.87 2.52 -17.15
C ILE A 286 -7.64 3.01 -16.40
N THR A 287 -7.48 2.56 -15.16
CA THR A 287 -6.39 3.02 -14.29
C THR A 287 -5.03 2.52 -14.78
N VAL A 288 -4.99 1.41 -15.52
CA VAL A 288 -3.77 0.88 -16.13
C VAL A 288 -3.46 1.54 -17.47
N LEU A 289 -4.47 1.84 -18.28
CA LEU A 289 -4.28 2.40 -19.63
C LEU A 289 -4.09 3.92 -19.65
N ALA A 290 -4.18 4.61 -18.52
CA ALA A 290 -4.08 6.07 -18.47
C ALA A 290 -2.77 6.63 -19.07
N GLU A 291 -1.66 5.88 -19.00
CA GLU A 291 -0.39 6.23 -19.63
C GLU A 291 -0.37 6.07 -21.16
N GLU A 292 -1.19 5.16 -21.71
CA GLU A 292 -1.18 4.76 -23.12
C GLU A 292 -2.20 5.53 -23.97
N VAL A 293 -3.09 6.30 -23.34
CA VAL A 293 -4.16 7.06 -23.99
C VAL A 293 -3.68 8.41 -24.50
N LYS A 294 -3.99 8.73 -25.77
CA LYS A 294 -3.83 10.06 -26.35
C LYS A 294 -4.81 11.02 -25.67
N ASN A 295 -4.36 12.21 -25.25
CA ASN A 295 -5.18 13.22 -24.57
C ASN A 295 -6.05 12.66 -23.41
N PRO A 296 -5.41 12.08 -22.36
CA PRO A 296 -6.10 11.32 -21.33
C PRO A 296 -7.17 12.14 -20.59
N VAL A 297 -6.92 13.43 -20.37
CA VAL A 297 -7.83 14.36 -19.67
C VAL A 297 -9.21 14.46 -20.31
N LYS A 298 -9.29 14.38 -21.66
CA LYS A 298 -10.57 14.44 -22.38
C LYS A 298 -11.10 13.07 -22.74
N ASN A 299 -10.22 12.16 -23.14
CA ASN A 299 -10.64 10.88 -23.72
C ASN A 299 -11.03 9.85 -22.67
N ILE A 300 -10.40 9.84 -21.49
CA ILE A 300 -10.73 8.90 -20.42
C ILE A 300 -12.12 9.18 -19.84
N PRO A 301 -12.47 10.40 -19.40
CA PRO A 301 -13.80 10.67 -18.84
C PRO A 301 -14.93 10.42 -19.86
N ARG A 302 -14.79 10.91 -21.10
CA ARG A 302 -15.81 10.72 -22.16
C ARG A 302 -15.99 9.26 -22.56
N GLY A 303 -14.88 8.52 -22.69
CA GLY A 303 -14.94 7.09 -22.96
C GLY A 303 -15.64 6.34 -21.83
N LEU A 304 -15.40 6.77 -20.59
CA LEU A 304 -16.02 6.19 -19.41
C LEU A 304 -17.53 6.43 -19.36
N GLU A 305 -17.97 7.67 -19.51
CA GLU A 305 -19.39 8.07 -19.56
C GLU A 305 -20.16 7.22 -20.57
N PHE A 306 -19.65 7.15 -21.81
CA PHE A 306 -20.28 6.38 -22.88
C PHE A 306 -20.30 4.88 -22.58
N SER A 307 -19.18 4.31 -22.13
CA SER A 307 -19.07 2.87 -21.85
C SER A 307 -20.01 2.40 -20.74
N PHE A 308 -20.15 3.17 -19.66
CA PHE A 308 -21.07 2.83 -18.57
C PHE A 308 -22.54 2.95 -18.99
N ALA A 309 -22.89 3.99 -19.76
CA ALA A 309 -24.24 4.13 -20.28
C ALA A 309 -24.62 2.92 -21.15
N VAL A 310 -23.74 2.53 -22.07
CA VAL A 310 -23.93 1.34 -22.92
C VAL A 310 -24.04 0.06 -22.07
N LEU A 311 -23.19 -0.10 -21.07
CA LEU A 311 -23.19 -1.29 -20.20
C LEU A 311 -24.47 -1.42 -19.37
N ILE A 312 -24.95 -0.33 -18.78
CA ILE A 312 -26.19 -0.32 -18.00
C ILE A 312 -27.35 -0.75 -18.90
N VAL A 313 -27.46 -0.15 -20.08
CA VAL A 313 -28.54 -0.46 -21.04
C VAL A 313 -28.47 -1.92 -21.49
N ILE A 314 -27.31 -2.41 -21.92
CA ILE A 314 -27.12 -3.80 -22.34
C ILE A 314 -27.43 -4.78 -21.21
N SER A 315 -26.96 -4.49 -19.99
CA SER A 315 -27.20 -5.36 -18.84
C SER A 315 -28.69 -5.42 -18.51
N MET A 316 -29.38 -4.27 -18.46
CA MET A 316 -30.83 -4.24 -18.24
C MET A 316 -31.60 -4.98 -19.34
N ALA A 317 -31.28 -4.72 -20.62
CA ALA A 317 -31.94 -5.33 -21.75
C ALA A 317 -31.76 -6.86 -21.78
N THR A 318 -30.55 -7.35 -21.47
CA THR A 318 -30.27 -8.79 -21.43
C THR A 318 -31.03 -9.48 -20.28
N ASN A 319 -31.04 -8.87 -19.09
CA ASN A 319 -31.80 -9.44 -17.96
C ASN A 319 -33.30 -9.41 -18.22
N PHE A 320 -33.81 -8.33 -18.81
CA PHE A 320 -35.20 -8.24 -19.23
C PHE A 320 -35.55 -9.33 -20.24
N ALA A 321 -34.70 -9.56 -21.25
CA ALA A 321 -34.86 -10.64 -22.23
C ALA A 321 -34.94 -12.03 -21.57
N TYR A 322 -34.09 -12.30 -20.58
CA TYR A 322 -34.18 -13.55 -19.82
C TYR A 322 -35.50 -13.70 -19.08
N TYR A 323 -35.98 -12.65 -18.41
CA TYR A 323 -37.19 -12.71 -17.58
C TYR A 323 -38.50 -12.70 -18.38
N VAL A 324 -38.48 -12.27 -19.65
CA VAL A 324 -39.63 -12.41 -20.55
C VAL A 324 -39.84 -13.88 -20.96
N VAL A 325 -38.76 -14.63 -21.14
CA VAL A 325 -38.79 -16.02 -21.62
C VAL A 325 -38.82 -17.04 -20.47
N LEU A 326 -38.12 -16.77 -19.37
CA LEU A 326 -37.93 -17.69 -18.26
C LEU A 326 -38.74 -17.27 -17.04
N SER A 327 -39.33 -18.25 -16.35
CA SER A 327 -39.93 -18.01 -15.03
C SER A 327 -38.85 -17.87 -13.95
N ARG A 328 -39.18 -17.18 -12.86
CA ARG A 328 -38.27 -17.06 -11.69
C ARG A 328 -37.81 -18.42 -11.16
N SER A 329 -38.71 -19.40 -11.11
CA SER A 329 -38.41 -20.71 -10.55
C SER A 329 -37.44 -21.52 -11.42
N GLU A 330 -37.44 -21.30 -12.72
CA GLU A 330 -36.54 -21.95 -13.69
C GLU A 330 -35.17 -21.28 -13.68
N ALA A 331 -35.13 -19.94 -13.70
CA ALA A 331 -33.89 -19.17 -13.68
C ALA A 331 -33.04 -19.48 -12.43
N LEU A 332 -33.66 -19.77 -11.28
CA LEU A 332 -32.96 -20.10 -10.04
C LEU A 332 -32.42 -21.54 -9.95
N LYS A 333 -32.80 -22.44 -10.87
CA LYS A 333 -32.37 -23.85 -10.86
C LYS A 333 -31.09 -24.10 -11.67
N THR A 334 -30.74 -23.20 -12.58
CA THR A 334 -29.61 -23.36 -13.51
C THR A 334 -28.45 -22.45 -13.14
N ASP A 335 -27.22 -22.92 -13.37
CA ASP A 335 -26.01 -22.09 -13.27
C ASP A 335 -25.69 -21.40 -14.61
N ALA A 336 -26.42 -21.74 -15.69
CA ALA A 336 -26.20 -21.24 -17.06
C ALA A 336 -27.51 -20.69 -17.67
N VAL A 337 -27.90 -19.47 -17.27
CA VAL A 337 -29.19 -18.86 -17.67
C VAL A 337 -29.36 -18.73 -19.18
N ALA A 338 -28.29 -18.32 -19.87
CA ALA A 338 -28.32 -18.14 -21.32
C ALA A 338 -28.62 -19.46 -22.07
N MET A 339 -28.16 -20.60 -21.54
CA MET A 339 -28.45 -21.91 -22.12
C MET A 339 -29.93 -22.27 -21.95
N LEU A 340 -30.46 -22.07 -20.74
CA LEU A 340 -31.87 -22.34 -20.45
C LEU A 340 -32.81 -21.43 -21.27
N PHE A 341 -32.43 -20.16 -21.43
CA PHE A 341 -33.10 -19.23 -22.34
C PHE A 341 -33.11 -19.78 -23.77
N ALA A 342 -31.96 -20.26 -24.26
CA ALA A 342 -31.84 -20.78 -25.61
C ALA A 342 -32.69 -22.03 -25.84
N GLU A 343 -32.71 -22.95 -24.88
CA GLU A 343 -33.53 -24.18 -24.91
C GLU A 343 -35.02 -23.85 -24.99
N ARG A 344 -35.45 -22.79 -24.29
CA ARG A 344 -36.87 -22.40 -24.25
C ARG A 344 -37.36 -21.74 -25.53
N VAL A 345 -36.47 -21.08 -26.26
CA VAL A 345 -36.77 -20.37 -27.50
C VAL A 345 -36.81 -21.32 -28.70
N HIS A 346 -35.72 -22.03 -28.99
CA HIS A 346 -35.62 -22.86 -30.18
C HIS A 346 -34.57 -23.97 -30.03
N ARG A 347 -34.83 -25.16 -30.60
CA ARG A 347 -33.98 -26.36 -30.43
C ARG A 347 -32.52 -26.19 -30.91
N ALA A 348 -32.28 -25.37 -31.93
CA ALA A 348 -30.93 -25.13 -32.47
C ALA A 348 -30.15 -24.01 -31.73
N LEU A 349 -30.83 -23.19 -30.93
CA LEU A 349 -30.25 -22.01 -30.31
C LEU A 349 -29.22 -22.31 -29.19
N PRO A 350 -29.36 -23.39 -28.38
CA PRO A 350 -28.37 -23.74 -27.35
C PRO A 350 -26.95 -23.89 -27.87
N VAL A 351 -26.77 -24.47 -29.06
CA VAL A 351 -25.43 -24.63 -29.69
C VAL A 351 -24.83 -23.26 -30.01
N VAL A 352 -25.62 -22.38 -30.64
CA VAL A 352 -25.19 -21.03 -31.01
C VAL A 352 -24.83 -20.20 -29.78
N ILE A 353 -25.70 -20.20 -28.76
CA ILE A 353 -25.49 -19.44 -27.52
C ILE A 353 -24.31 -20.01 -26.73
N SER A 354 -24.15 -21.33 -26.65
CA SER A 354 -22.98 -21.97 -26.02
C SER A 354 -21.67 -21.48 -26.63
N VAL A 355 -21.55 -21.53 -27.97
CA VAL A 355 -20.34 -21.08 -28.68
C VAL A 355 -20.08 -19.60 -28.44
N LEU A 356 -21.10 -18.75 -28.62
CA LEU A 356 -20.96 -17.30 -28.50
C LEU A 356 -20.63 -16.86 -27.06
N VAL A 357 -21.27 -17.44 -26.05
CA VAL A 357 -21.01 -17.11 -24.64
C VAL A 357 -19.65 -17.66 -24.18
N SER A 358 -19.23 -18.81 -24.70
CA SER A 358 -17.88 -19.35 -24.46
C SER A 358 -16.81 -18.44 -25.05
N LEU A 359 -16.95 -17.99 -26.30
CA LEU A 359 -16.06 -17.02 -26.94
C LEU A 359 -16.02 -15.68 -26.20
N CYS A 360 -17.17 -15.21 -25.71
CA CYS A 360 -17.25 -14.01 -24.87
C CYS A 360 -16.44 -14.19 -23.57
N SER A 361 -16.57 -15.33 -22.91
CA SER A 361 -15.87 -15.63 -21.65
C SER A 361 -14.36 -15.73 -21.87
N ILE A 362 -13.92 -16.37 -22.96
CA ILE A 362 -12.52 -16.45 -23.41
C ILE A 362 -11.98 -15.05 -23.71
N GLY A 363 -12.76 -14.22 -24.42
CA GLY A 363 -12.42 -12.83 -24.72
C GLY A 363 -12.20 -11.99 -23.47
N ASN A 364 -13.06 -12.12 -22.46
CA ASN A 364 -12.89 -11.40 -21.19
C ASN A 364 -11.61 -11.83 -20.48
N LEU A 365 -11.37 -13.13 -20.38
CA LEU A 365 -10.16 -13.69 -19.77
C LEU A 365 -8.89 -13.19 -20.48
N ASN A 366 -8.89 -13.16 -21.81
CA ASN A 366 -7.75 -12.70 -22.59
C ASN A 366 -7.42 -11.21 -22.34
N VAL A 367 -8.42 -10.32 -22.24
CA VAL A 367 -8.17 -8.90 -21.90
C VAL A 367 -7.55 -8.76 -20.51
N LEU A 368 -8.01 -9.54 -19.54
CA LEU A 368 -7.47 -9.50 -18.18
C LEU A 368 -6.02 -9.99 -18.13
N ILE A 369 -5.69 -11.07 -18.88
CA ILE A 369 -4.32 -11.58 -19.00
C ILE A 369 -3.43 -10.57 -19.73
N MET A 370 -3.96 -9.85 -20.72
CA MET A 370 -3.21 -8.76 -21.35
C MET A 370 -2.87 -7.67 -20.33
N GLY A 371 -3.83 -7.22 -19.51
CA GLY A 371 -3.69 -6.01 -18.68
C GLY A 371 -3.05 -6.22 -17.30
N GLN A 372 -3.51 -7.21 -16.53
CA GLN A 372 -3.19 -7.33 -15.09
C GLN A 372 -1.72 -7.63 -14.77
N PRO A 373 -0.97 -8.45 -15.54
CA PRO A 373 0.45 -8.68 -15.29
C PRO A 373 1.31 -7.41 -15.34
N ARG A 374 0.86 -6.35 -16.05
CA ARG A 374 1.54 -5.05 -16.08
C ARG A 374 1.53 -4.34 -14.74
N VAL A 375 0.49 -4.55 -13.92
CA VAL A 375 0.42 -4.00 -12.56
C VAL A 375 1.48 -4.67 -11.68
N LEU A 376 1.62 -5.99 -11.80
CA LEU A 376 2.64 -6.76 -11.08
C LEU A 376 4.07 -6.37 -11.51
N PHE A 377 4.27 -6.17 -12.80
CA PHE A 377 5.52 -5.65 -13.36
C PHE A 377 5.86 -4.26 -12.82
N ALA A 378 4.89 -3.33 -12.75
CA ALA A 378 5.08 -2.00 -12.17
C ALA A 378 5.42 -2.06 -10.67
N ALA A 379 4.79 -2.95 -9.92
CA ALA A 379 5.11 -3.17 -8.50
C ALA A 379 6.53 -3.74 -8.28
N GLY A 380 7.01 -4.58 -9.21
CA GLY A 380 8.39 -5.07 -9.21
C GLY A 380 9.42 -3.95 -9.35
N ARG A 381 9.13 -2.92 -10.17
CA ARG A 381 10.03 -1.76 -10.36
C ARG A 381 10.21 -0.96 -9.07
N ASN A 382 9.19 -0.91 -8.23
CA ASN A 382 9.22 -0.20 -6.94
C ASN A 382 9.79 -1.06 -5.79
N GLY A 383 10.30 -2.27 -6.07
CA GLY A 383 10.88 -3.15 -5.06
C GLY A 383 9.87 -3.86 -4.16
N HIS A 384 8.56 -3.78 -4.46
CA HIS A 384 7.52 -4.49 -3.69
C HIS A 384 7.29 -5.92 -4.17
N MET A 385 7.89 -6.31 -5.29
CA MET A 385 7.87 -7.67 -5.82
C MET A 385 9.29 -8.12 -6.19
N PRO A 386 9.57 -9.43 -6.22
CA PRO A 386 10.88 -9.94 -6.63
C PRO A 386 11.29 -9.39 -8.00
N ARG A 387 12.58 -9.08 -8.17
CA ARG A 387 13.13 -8.46 -9.39
C ARG A 387 12.80 -9.23 -10.67
N ILE A 388 12.58 -10.54 -10.59
CA ILE A 388 12.17 -11.37 -11.73
C ILE A 388 10.87 -10.88 -12.39
N MET A 389 9.96 -10.25 -11.63
CA MET A 389 8.69 -9.71 -12.15
C MET A 389 8.87 -8.49 -13.05
N THR A 390 10.06 -7.88 -13.06
CA THR A 390 10.42 -6.74 -13.92
C THR A 390 11.06 -7.14 -15.24
N MET A 391 11.24 -8.44 -15.49
CA MET A 391 11.85 -8.94 -16.73
C MET A 391 10.84 -8.99 -17.88
N LEU A 392 11.29 -8.58 -19.06
CA LEU A 392 10.56 -8.71 -20.32
C LEU A 392 11.27 -9.71 -21.24
N HIS A 393 10.51 -10.45 -22.04
CA HIS A 393 11.08 -11.30 -23.08
C HIS A 393 11.80 -10.46 -24.14
N THR A 394 12.99 -10.88 -24.56
CA THR A 394 13.88 -10.11 -25.46
C THR A 394 13.25 -9.87 -26.85
N SER A 395 12.62 -10.89 -27.44
CA SER A 395 12.04 -10.78 -28.80
C SER A 395 10.59 -10.29 -28.83
N TYR A 396 9.81 -10.60 -27.78
CA TYR A 396 8.36 -10.35 -27.75
C TYR A 396 7.99 -9.10 -26.95
N LYS A 397 8.90 -8.63 -26.07
CA LYS A 397 8.70 -7.51 -25.15
C LYS A 397 7.49 -7.68 -24.22
N THR A 398 7.16 -8.93 -23.88
CA THR A 398 6.05 -9.32 -22.99
C THR A 398 6.58 -9.79 -21.61
N PRO A 399 5.85 -9.54 -20.51
CA PRO A 399 6.31 -9.85 -19.15
C PRO A 399 6.02 -11.31 -18.76
N TRP A 400 6.83 -12.25 -19.23
CA TRP A 400 6.62 -13.69 -18.97
C TRP A 400 6.51 -14.04 -17.48
N PRO A 401 7.45 -13.62 -16.59
CA PRO A 401 7.41 -14.04 -15.19
C PRO A 401 6.17 -13.52 -14.45
N ALA A 402 5.73 -12.31 -14.77
CA ALA A 402 4.52 -11.73 -14.18
C ALA A 402 3.26 -12.50 -14.62
N THR A 403 3.14 -12.81 -15.91
CA THR A 403 1.99 -13.56 -16.45
C THR A 403 1.90 -14.97 -15.85
N TRP A 404 3.03 -15.69 -15.78
CA TRP A 404 3.06 -17.03 -15.20
C TRP A 404 2.79 -17.03 -13.69
N THR A 405 3.27 -16.04 -12.95
CA THR A 405 3.00 -15.93 -11.50
C THR A 405 1.50 -15.73 -11.24
N CYS A 406 0.87 -14.80 -11.96
CA CYS A 406 -0.58 -14.60 -11.89
C CYS A 406 -1.35 -15.88 -12.25
N GLY A 407 -0.90 -16.57 -13.28
CA GLY A 407 -1.53 -17.80 -13.77
C GLY A 407 -1.36 -19.01 -12.85
N LEU A 408 -0.23 -19.13 -12.15
CA LEU A 408 -0.03 -20.16 -11.13
C LEU A 408 -1.00 -19.98 -9.96
N VAL A 409 -1.19 -18.73 -9.50
CA VAL A 409 -2.17 -18.41 -8.45
C VAL A 409 -3.59 -18.69 -8.94
N ALA A 410 -3.93 -18.29 -10.17
CA ALA A 410 -5.23 -18.59 -10.78
C ALA A 410 -5.49 -20.10 -10.88
N THR A 411 -4.50 -20.87 -11.34
CA THR A 411 -4.57 -22.33 -11.49
C THR A 411 -4.78 -23.01 -10.15
N PHE A 412 -4.02 -22.61 -9.12
CA PHE A 412 -4.19 -23.14 -7.77
C PHE A 412 -5.61 -22.90 -7.25
N LEU A 413 -6.10 -21.66 -7.36
CA LEU A 413 -7.44 -21.28 -6.89
C LEU A 413 -8.56 -21.93 -7.72
N LEU A 414 -8.35 -22.19 -9.01
CA LEU A 414 -9.29 -22.93 -9.86
C LEU A 414 -9.45 -24.38 -9.38
N LEU A 415 -8.36 -25.03 -8.99
CA LEU A 415 -8.38 -26.43 -8.55
C LEU A 415 -8.97 -26.58 -7.14
N THR A 416 -8.60 -25.69 -6.21
CA THR A 416 -9.01 -25.79 -4.80
C THR A 416 -10.32 -25.07 -4.48
N GLY A 417 -10.65 -24.02 -5.21
CA GLY A 417 -11.77 -23.11 -4.92
C GLY A 417 -13.11 -23.56 -5.51
N SER A 418 -14.18 -23.11 -4.87
CA SER A 418 -15.54 -23.13 -5.44
C SER A 418 -15.86 -21.79 -6.10
N VAL A 419 -16.75 -21.78 -7.10
CA VAL A 419 -17.19 -20.56 -7.80
C VAL A 419 -17.62 -19.47 -6.82
N MET A 420 -18.42 -19.83 -5.80
CA MET A 420 -18.89 -18.87 -4.79
C MET A 420 -17.77 -18.32 -3.92
N SER A 421 -16.76 -19.14 -3.59
CA SER A 421 -15.59 -18.67 -2.83
C SER A 421 -14.75 -17.68 -3.63
N LEU A 422 -14.57 -17.92 -4.93
CA LEU A 422 -13.85 -17.03 -5.84
C LEU A 422 -14.58 -15.69 -5.98
N VAL A 423 -15.89 -15.73 -6.23
CA VAL A 423 -16.75 -14.54 -6.29
C VAL A 423 -16.67 -13.74 -4.99
N SER A 424 -16.78 -14.40 -3.84
CA SER A 424 -16.73 -13.73 -2.53
C SER A 424 -15.37 -13.08 -2.25
N ALA A 425 -14.28 -13.74 -2.63
CA ALA A 425 -12.92 -13.21 -2.49
C ALA A 425 -12.72 -11.93 -3.31
N ILE A 426 -13.16 -11.95 -4.58
CA ILE A 426 -13.10 -10.79 -5.48
C ILE A 426 -13.89 -9.63 -4.90
N SER A 427 -15.14 -9.87 -4.53
CA SER A 427 -16.04 -8.82 -4.04
C SER A 427 -15.51 -8.15 -2.77
N LEU A 428 -14.99 -8.95 -1.82
CA LEU A 428 -14.43 -8.43 -0.59
C LEU A 428 -13.21 -7.52 -0.85
N PHE A 429 -12.24 -8.01 -1.63
CA PHE A 429 -10.99 -7.27 -1.84
C PHE A 429 -11.18 -6.04 -2.75
N PHE A 430 -12.11 -6.10 -3.69
CA PHE A 430 -12.50 -4.92 -4.45
C PHE A 430 -13.15 -3.87 -3.56
N GLY A 431 -14.03 -4.27 -2.62
CA GLY A 431 -14.58 -3.34 -1.62
C GLY A 431 -13.50 -2.65 -0.80
N ILE A 432 -12.46 -3.39 -0.38
CA ILE A 432 -11.29 -2.84 0.31
C ILE A 432 -10.54 -1.86 -0.60
N THR A 433 -10.26 -2.26 -1.84
CA THR A 433 -9.62 -1.38 -2.84
C THR A 433 -10.42 -0.09 -3.01
N ALA A 434 -11.74 -0.19 -3.09
CA ALA A 434 -12.61 0.95 -3.30
C ALA A 434 -12.59 1.93 -2.14
N LEU A 435 -12.61 1.43 -0.91
CA LEU A 435 -12.40 2.24 0.28
C LEU A 435 -11.03 2.93 0.27
N MET A 436 -9.95 2.18 -0.01
CA MET A 436 -8.60 2.74 -0.03
C MET A 436 -8.43 3.84 -1.09
N LEU A 437 -9.01 3.66 -2.28
CA LEU A 437 -9.00 4.68 -3.33
C LEU A 437 -9.79 5.92 -2.94
N ASN A 438 -10.98 5.76 -2.34
CA ASN A 438 -11.74 6.89 -1.81
C ASN A 438 -10.95 7.65 -0.73
N PHE A 439 -10.35 6.95 0.24
CA PHE A 439 -9.51 7.58 1.26
C PHE A 439 -8.28 8.26 0.66
N CYS A 440 -7.63 7.63 -0.32
CA CYS A 440 -6.51 8.24 -1.04
C CYS A 440 -6.94 9.53 -1.73
N LEU A 441 -8.14 9.59 -2.33
CA LEU A 441 -8.67 10.83 -2.89
C LEU A 441 -8.84 11.94 -1.83
N PHE A 442 -9.36 11.61 -0.64
CA PHE A 442 -9.47 12.57 0.46
C PHE A 442 -8.10 13.03 0.98
N ILE A 443 -7.17 12.11 1.20
CA ILE A 443 -5.80 12.41 1.63
C ILE A 443 -5.13 13.31 0.60
N MET A 444 -5.27 13.01 -0.69
CA MET A 444 -4.71 13.83 -1.76
C MET A 444 -5.34 15.21 -1.81
N ARG A 445 -6.64 15.35 -1.54
CA ARG A 445 -7.32 16.67 -1.44
C ARG A 445 -6.86 17.49 -0.25
N TRP A 446 -6.55 16.85 0.88
CA TRP A 446 -6.21 17.55 2.11
C TRP A 446 -4.71 17.83 2.23
N ARG A 447 -3.85 16.85 1.95
CA ARG A 447 -2.39 16.94 2.13
C ARG A 447 -1.66 17.57 0.94
N HIS A 448 -2.21 17.46 -0.27
CA HIS A 448 -1.63 18.00 -1.50
C HIS A 448 -2.67 18.81 -2.29
N PRO A 449 -3.18 19.93 -1.74
CA PRO A 449 -4.20 20.74 -2.40
C PRO A 449 -3.69 21.35 -3.71
N ASP A 450 -2.42 21.77 -3.77
CA ASP A 450 -1.84 22.54 -4.88
C ASP A 450 -1.46 21.71 -6.11
N ARG A 451 -1.58 20.37 -6.02
CA ARG A 451 -1.29 19.52 -7.17
C ARG A 451 -2.30 19.76 -8.29
N HIS A 452 -1.80 19.86 -9.52
CA HIS A 452 -2.63 20.04 -10.70
C HIS A 452 -3.60 18.85 -10.87
N ARG A 453 -4.91 19.16 -10.98
CA ARG A 453 -6.00 18.21 -11.17
C ARG A 453 -6.75 18.54 -12.47
N PRO A 454 -6.43 17.85 -13.57
CA PRO A 454 -7.08 18.12 -14.86
C PRO A 454 -8.59 17.79 -14.85
N PHE A 455 -9.01 16.87 -13.99
CA PHE A 455 -10.40 16.46 -13.80
C PHE A 455 -10.69 16.42 -12.30
N ARG A 456 -11.83 16.98 -11.88
CA ARG A 456 -12.21 17.08 -10.47
C ARG A 456 -13.68 16.76 -10.29
N ILE A 457 -13.97 15.78 -9.44
CA ILE A 457 -15.36 15.42 -9.12
C ILE A 457 -15.90 16.21 -7.92
N PRO A 458 -17.23 16.45 -7.83
CA PRO A 458 -17.82 17.05 -6.63
C PRO A 458 -17.52 16.24 -5.38
N ILE A 459 -17.16 16.90 -4.27
CA ILE A 459 -16.77 16.19 -3.03
C ILE A 459 -17.92 15.39 -2.39
N ALA A 460 -19.16 15.74 -2.71
CA ALA A 460 -20.34 14.99 -2.28
C ALA A 460 -20.31 13.52 -2.75
N VAL A 461 -19.76 13.24 -3.94
CA VAL A 461 -19.70 11.88 -4.50
C VAL A 461 -18.82 10.94 -3.67
N PRO A 462 -17.53 11.23 -3.39
CA PRO A 462 -16.70 10.35 -2.56
C PRO A 462 -17.17 10.32 -1.10
N ILE A 463 -17.82 11.37 -0.58
CA ILE A 463 -18.43 11.36 0.76
C ILE A 463 -19.59 10.36 0.79
N PHE A 464 -20.49 10.44 -0.19
CA PHE A 464 -21.60 9.49 -0.34
C PHE A 464 -21.09 8.05 -0.43
N MET A 465 -20.07 7.80 -1.26
CA MET A 465 -19.45 6.46 -1.40
C MET A 465 -18.85 5.96 -0.07
N SER A 466 -18.17 6.82 0.65
CA SER A 466 -17.56 6.46 1.94
C SER A 466 -18.60 6.12 2.99
N ILE A 467 -19.70 6.88 3.06
CA ILE A 467 -20.82 6.60 3.97
C ILE A 467 -21.49 5.27 3.60
N LEU A 468 -21.70 5.03 2.31
CA LEU A 468 -22.33 3.80 1.82
C LEU A 468 -21.50 2.56 2.17
N MET A 469 -20.19 2.61 1.94
CA MET A 469 -19.28 1.47 2.19
C MET A 469 -19.02 1.23 3.69
N THR A 470 -19.06 2.28 4.53
CA THR A 470 -18.82 2.15 5.98
C THR A 470 -20.06 1.84 6.81
N ARG A 471 -21.27 2.00 6.25
CA ARG A 471 -22.53 1.63 6.91
C ARG A 471 -22.72 0.12 7.07
N GLY A 472 -21.91 -0.71 6.41
CA GLY A 472 -21.84 -2.15 6.63
C GLY A 472 -21.12 -2.49 7.93
N ARG A 473 -21.90 -2.81 8.96
CA ARG A 473 -21.53 -2.95 10.39
C ARG A 473 -21.38 -1.60 11.09
N LYS A 474 -22.45 -1.19 11.78
CA LYS A 474 -22.29 -0.67 13.15
C LYS A 474 -21.59 -1.77 13.96
N ASN A 475 -20.27 -1.88 13.83
CA ASN A 475 -19.46 -2.53 14.83
C ASN A 475 -19.81 -1.79 16.11
N GLN A 476 -20.39 -2.50 17.07
CA GLN A 476 -20.44 -2.02 18.45
C GLN A 476 -19.07 -1.44 18.74
N LEU A 477 -19.01 -0.15 19.11
CA LEU A 477 -17.79 0.53 19.49
C LEU A 477 -17.04 -0.40 20.43
N ILE A 478 -16.01 -1.08 19.92
CA ILE A 478 -15.29 -2.06 20.73
C ILE A 478 -14.60 -1.24 21.79
N SER A 479 -15.15 -1.27 23.00
CA SER A 479 -14.62 -0.52 24.12
C SER A 479 -13.13 -0.84 24.26
N ALA A 480 -12.32 0.19 24.56
CA ALA A 480 -10.92 0.00 24.89
C ALA A 480 -10.72 -1.07 25.99
N ASN A 481 -11.73 -1.29 26.85
CA ASN A 481 -11.72 -2.34 27.85
C ASN A 481 -11.77 -3.76 27.25
N THR A 482 -12.51 -3.98 26.17
CA THR A 482 -12.59 -5.26 25.46
C THR A 482 -11.24 -5.60 24.82
N VAL A 483 -10.61 -4.61 24.17
CA VAL A 483 -9.27 -4.75 23.60
C VAL A 483 -8.24 -5.05 24.70
N ARG A 484 -8.25 -4.30 25.81
CA ARG A 484 -7.36 -4.55 26.97
C ARG A 484 -7.53 -5.94 27.56
N ARG A 485 -8.77 -6.43 27.72
CA ARG A 485 -9.04 -7.79 28.21
C ARG A 485 -8.44 -8.84 27.27
N ARG A 486 -8.69 -8.74 25.96
CA ARG A 486 -8.14 -9.69 24.97
C ARG A 486 -6.61 -9.68 24.91
N LEU A 487 -5.99 -8.50 24.98
CA LEU A 487 -4.54 -8.36 25.05
C LEU A 487 -3.99 -8.99 26.34
N SER A 488 -4.66 -8.78 27.48
CA SER A 488 -4.28 -9.39 28.77
C SER A 488 -4.42 -10.91 28.76
N THR A 489 -5.51 -11.45 28.19
CA THR A 489 -5.70 -12.91 28.01
C THR A 489 -4.60 -13.51 27.13
N SER A 490 -4.08 -12.73 26.18
CA SER A 490 -2.97 -13.14 25.31
C SER A 490 -1.60 -13.01 25.97
N GLY A 491 -1.52 -12.59 27.23
CA GLY A 491 -0.26 -12.44 28.00
C GLY A 491 0.48 -11.11 27.80
N LEU A 492 -0.12 -10.15 27.09
CA LEU A 492 0.45 -8.82 26.87
C LEU A 492 0.00 -7.87 27.98
N ARG A 493 0.94 -7.19 28.64
CA ARG A 493 0.65 -6.19 29.69
C ARG A 493 1.19 -4.82 29.29
N ALA A 494 0.45 -3.77 29.61
CA ALA A 494 0.91 -2.39 29.44
C ALA A 494 2.05 -2.09 30.42
N ARG A 495 3.25 -1.80 29.90
CA ARG A 495 4.46 -1.47 30.67
C ARG A 495 5.11 -0.20 30.10
N ARG A 496 5.99 0.42 30.86
CA ARG A 496 6.83 1.53 30.35
C ARG A 496 7.85 0.97 29.35
N PRO A 497 8.03 1.59 28.17
CA PRO A 497 9.06 1.20 27.22
C PRO A 497 10.45 1.33 27.86
N TYR A 498 11.41 0.54 27.39
CA TYR A 498 12.81 0.81 27.71
C TYR A 498 13.27 1.99 26.85
N ILE A 499 13.93 2.95 27.49
CA ILE A 499 14.55 4.11 26.84
C ILE A 499 16.05 3.90 26.99
N GLY A 500 16.77 3.76 25.88
CA GLY A 500 18.20 3.50 25.88
C GLY A 500 18.75 3.16 24.49
N PRO A 501 20.08 3.07 24.32
CA PRO A 501 20.71 2.82 23.03
C PRO A 501 20.45 1.40 22.51
N ILE A 502 20.25 1.25 21.21
CA ILE A 502 20.12 -0.07 20.58
C ILE A 502 21.49 -0.75 20.51
N LEU A 503 21.64 -1.87 21.23
CA LEU A 503 22.89 -2.64 21.29
C LEU A 503 22.94 -3.74 20.22
N ALA A 504 23.85 -3.58 19.26
CA ALA A 504 24.27 -4.66 18.37
C ALA A 504 24.91 -5.83 19.16
N GLN A 505 24.90 -7.04 18.59
CA GLN A 505 25.42 -8.26 19.25
C GLN A 505 26.87 -8.11 19.73
N ARG A 506 27.72 -7.43 18.94
CA ARG A 506 29.10 -7.11 19.31
C ARG A 506 29.20 -6.23 20.57
N HIS A 507 28.27 -5.29 20.77
CA HIS A 507 28.26 -4.41 21.94
C HIS A 507 27.84 -5.21 23.18
N ARG A 508 26.84 -6.10 23.05
CA ARG A 508 26.42 -7.00 24.15
C ARG A 508 27.56 -7.87 24.62
N HIS A 509 28.26 -8.53 23.69
CA HIS A 509 29.39 -9.40 24.02
C HIS A 509 30.54 -8.66 24.73
N ARG A 510 30.94 -7.49 24.21
CA ARG A 510 32.00 -6.66 24.84
C ARG A 510 31.62 -6.18 26.24
N ARG A 511 30.36 -5.79 26.44
CA ARG A 511 29.83 -5.38 27.74
C ARG A 511 29.83 -6.53 28.75
N THR A 512 29.39 -7.72 28.33
CA THR A 512 29.40 -8.91 29.19
C THR A 512 30.83 -9.29 29.59
N LEU A 513 31.76 -9.34 28.64
CA LEU A 513 33.17 -9.61 28.93
C LEU A 513 33.79 -8.58 29.88
N TRP A 514 33.50 -7.29 29.66
CA TRP A 514 33.99 -6.22 30.53
C TRP A 514 33.44 -6.38 31.94
N ALA A 515 32.13 -6.63 32.09
CA ALA A 515 31.50 -6.85 33.38
C ALA A 515 32.08 -8.07 34.10
N GLN A 516 32.28 -9.19 33.40
CA GLN A 516 32.90 -10.39 33.96
C GLN A 516 34.33 -10.13 34.45
N LYS A 517 35.12 -9.36 33.69
CA LYS A 517 36.50 -9.01 34.06
C LYS A 517 36.59 -8.13 35.32
N HIS A 518 35.62 -7.24 35.52
CA HIS A 518 35.61 -6.29 36.64
C HIS A 518 34.64 -6.71 37.76
N ALA A 519 34.00 -7.88 37.66
CA ALA A 519 33.08 -8.40 38.67
C ALA A 519 33.77 -8.68 40.02
N ALA A 520 35.06 -9.02 39.98
CA ALA A 520 35.88 -9.30 41.16
C ALA A 520 36.62 -8.07 41.73
N TRP A 521 36.35 -6.86 41.21
CA TRP A 521 37.01 -5.65 41.70
C TRP A 521 36.46 -5.19 43.04
N ASP A 522 37.37 -4.96 43.99
CA ASP A 522 37.03 -4.47 45.32
C ASP A 522 36.80 -2.95 45.32
N ARG A 523 36.11 -2.46 46.37
CA ARG A 523 35.81 -1.03 46.56
C ARG A 523 37.07 -0.15 46.51
N ILE A 524 38.24 -0.65 46.91
CA ILE A 524 39.51 0.08 46.86
C ILE A 524 39.96 0.31 45.41
N GLN A 525 39.74 -0.65 44.52
CA GLN A 525 40.07 -0.50 43.10
C GLN A 525 39.10 0.48 42.43
N TRP A 526 37.81 0.42 42.77
CA TRP A 526 36.83 1.40 42.28
C TRP A 526 37.07 2.83 42.78
N ARG A 527 37.69 2.99 43.98
CA ARG A 527 38.08 4.31 44.50
C ARG A 527 39.08 5.06 43.63
N SER A 528 39.91 4.33 42.88
CA SER A 528 40.87 4.94 41.95
C SER A 528 40.25 5.36 40.60
N VAL A 529 38.98 5.00 40.33
CA VAL A 529 38.34 5.31 39.05
C VAL A 529 37.61 6.65 39.13
N VAL A 530 37.92 7.54 38.18
CA VAL A 530 37.17 8.77 37.94
C VAL A 530 36.17 8.52 36.82
N PHE A 531 34.88 8.59 37.13
CA PHE A 531 33.79 8.48 36.18
C PHE A 531 33.43 9.87 35.66
N ASN A 532 33.41 10.06 34.34
CA ASN A 532 32.96 11.31 33.73
C ASN A 532 31.97 11.06 32.61
N ASP A 533 31.17 12.06 32.30
CA ASP A 533 30.27 12.03 31.15
C ASP A 533 29.84 13.43 30.73
N GLU A 534 29.35 13.53 29.50
CA GLU A 534 28.70 14.73 28.97
C GLU A 534 27.18 14.51 28.89
N SER A 535 26.41 15.27 29.68
CA SER A 535 24.95 15.25 29.60
C SER A 535 24.38 16.54 29.01
N ARG A 536 23.28 16.41 28.29
CA ARG A 536 22.53 17.53 27.73
C ARG A 536 21.21 17.69 28.48
N PHE A 537 21.01 18.87 29.06
CA PHE A 537 19.77 19.29 29.70
C PHE A 537 18.94 20.13 28.72
N CYS A 538 17.63 19.89 28.64
CA CYS A 538 16.71 20.54 27.69
C CYS A 538 15.58 21.27 28.42
N ILE A 539 15.14 22.41 27.87
CA ILE A 539 14.07 23.26 28.46
C ILE A 539 12.67 22.69 28.22
N ASP A 540 12.45 21.96 27.13
CA ASP A 540 11.15 21.35 26.84
C ASP A 540 11.10 19.89 27.27
N HIS A 541 10.13 19.54 28.11
CA HIS A 541 9.67 18.16 28.28
C HIS A 541 8.16 18.06 28.07
N ALA A 542 7.77 17.38 27.00
CA ALA A 542 6.44 16.81 26.87
C ALA A 542 6.37 15.54 27.74
N ASP A 543 5.51 15.57 28.75
CA ASP A 543 5.35 14.51 29.75
C ASP A 543 4.96 13.17 29.08
N GLY A 544 5.95 12.28 28.92
CA GLY A 544 5.87 11.05 28.14
C GLY A 544 5.08 9.94 28.81
N ARG A 545 3.74 10.00 28.79
CA ARG A 545 2.88 8.86 29.16
C ARG A 545 2.69 7.85 28.00
N VAL A 546 3.77 7.48 27.32
CA VAL A 546 3.72 6.40 26.31
C VAL A 546 3.93 5.05 27.00
N ARG A 547 2.95 4.14 26.88
CA ARG A 547 3.04 2.76 27.37
C ARG A 547 3.07 1.80 26.20
N VAL A 548 3.87 0.74 26.31
CA VAL A 548 3.95 -0.34 25.33
C VAL A 548 3.35 -1.62 25.90
N TRP A 549 2.60 -2.36 25.07
CA TRP A 549 2.12 -3.69 25.41
C TRP A 549 3.20 -4.72 25.07
N ARG A 550 3.66 -5.48 26.06
CA ARG A 550 4.69 -6.53 25.90
C ARG A 550 4.50 -7.70 26.86
N ARG A 551 5.10 -8.85 26.55
CA ARG A 551 5.18 -10.02 27.46
C ARG A 551 6.34 -9.84 28.46
N SER A 552 6.42 -10.74 29.44
CA SER A 552 7.57 -10.80 30.36
C SER A 552 8.81 -11.25 29.59
N GLY A 553 9.94 -10.53 29.72
CA GLY A 553 11.21 -10.85 29.04
C GLY A 553 11.50 -10.04 27.76
N GLU A 554 10.50 -9.45 27.11
CA GLU A 554 10.64 -8.71 25.83
C GLU A 554 11.11 -7.25 25.99
N ARG A 555 11.73 -6.91 27.13
CA ARG A 555 12.04 -5.51 27.48
C ARG A 555 12.98 -4.82 26.49
N TYR A 556 13.91 -5.55 25.88
CA TYR A 556 15.01 -5.03 25.05
C TYR A 556 14.91 -5.42 23.57
N GLN A 557 13.74 -5.89 23.11
CA GLN A 557 13.52 -6.15 21.67
C GLN A 557 13.46 -4.84 20.89
N ALA A 558 14.06 -4.81 19.70
CA ALA A 558 14.28 -3.59 18.92
C ALA A 558 12.98 -2.85 18.54
N ASP A 559 11.87 -3.56 18.36
CA ASP A 559 10.52 -3.03 18.11
C ASP A 559 9.81 -2.47 19.36
N ARG A 560 10.40 -2.64 20.56
CA ARG A 560 9.82 -2.27 21.86
C ARG A 560 10.65 -1.23 22.63
N VAL A 561 11.74 -0.77 22.02
CA VAL A 561 12.61 0.29 22.52
C VAL A 561 12.29 1.57 21.75
N ARG A 562 12.07 2.66 22.49
CA ARG A 562 11.91 3.97 21.85
C ARG A 562 13.29 4.60 21.76
N GLU A 563 13.75 4.87 20.55
CA GLU A 563 14.95 5.66 20.33
C GLU A 563 14.70 7.12 20.71
N HIS A 564 15.69 7.75 21.32
CA HIS A 564 15.67 9.18 21.60
C HIS A 564 16.22 9.89 20.37
N ASP A 565 15.34 10.44 19.53
CA ASP A 565 15.78 11.35 18.48
C ASP A 565 16.36 12.62 19.10
N ARG A 566 17.47 13.09 18.54
CA ARG A 566 18.19 14.29 18.98
C ARG A 566 17.83 15.44 18.03
N TRP A 567 16.79 16.24 18.28
CA TRP A 567 16.79 17.66 17.85
C TRP A 567 15.64 18.55 18.40
N ASP A 568 15.92 19.87 18.37
CA ASP A 568 15.04 21.06 18.31
C ASP A 568 14.46 21.74 19.57
N GLY A 569 15.28 21.87 20.62
CA GLY A 569 14.97 22.77 21.74
C GLY A 569 16.20 23.48 22.30
N ALA A 570 15.98 24.56 23.05
CA ALA A 570 17.01 25.19 23.86
C ALA A 570 17.64 24.16 24.82
N SER A 571 18.92 23.83 24.61
CA SER A 571 19.65 22.85 25.43
C SER A 571 20.99 23.40 25.90
N LEU A 572 21.43 22.93 27.07
CA LEU A 572 22.74 23.21 27.68
C LEU A 572 23.47 21.89 27.89
N MET A 573 24.75 21.84 27.48
CA MET A 573 25.58 20.65 27.65
C MET A 573 26.52 20.87 28.84
N MET A 574 26.57 19.89 29.74
CA MET A 574 27.37 19.93 30.95
C MET A 574 28.29 18.71 30.96
N TRP A 575 29.58 18.94 31.20
CA TRP A 575 30.53 17.91 31.57
C TRP A 575 30.79 17.95 33.07
N GLY A 576 30.91 16.77 33.67
CA GLY A 576 31.34 16.61 35.04
C GLY A 576 32.05 15.29 35.23
N ALA A 577 32.86 15.20 36.28
CA ALA A 577 33.46 13.96 36.72
C ALA A 577 33.31 13.77 38.22
N ILE A 578 33.17 12.52 38.64
CA ILE A 578 33.05 12.13 40.04
C ILE A 578 34.06 11.04 40.36
N SER A 579 34.57 11.11 41.59
CA SER A 579 35.37 10.09 42.23
C SER A 579 34.84 9.88 43.65
N TYR A 580 35.34 8.86 44.33
CA TYR A 580 34.79 8.39 45.62
C TYR A 580 34.63 9.50 46.69
N ASN A 581 35.53 10.48 46.73
CA ASN A 581 35.51 11.58 47.71
C ASN A 581 35.49 12.99 47.08
N LEU A 582 35.46 13.10 45.74
CA LEU A 582 35.73 14.35 45.05
C LEU A 582 34.89 14.48 43.77
N ARG A 583 34.60 15.72 43.38
CA ARG A 583 33.95 16.08 42.11
C ARG A 583 34.85 17.03 41.31
N ILE A 584 34.83 16.90 39.99
CA ILE A 584 35.55 17.75 39.04
C ILE A 584 34.52 18.35 38.09
N GLY A 585 34.54 19.67 37.89
CA GLY A 585 33.47 20.41 37.21
C GLY A 585 32.38 20.91 38.19
N PRO A 586 31.21 21.36 37.70
CA PRO A 586 30.71 21.24 36.31
C PRO A 586 31.34 22.23 35.33
N VAL A 587 31.51 21.80 34.07
CA VAL A 587 31.91 22.63 32.93
C VAL A 587 30.73 22.71 31.97
N PHE A 588 30.28 23.92 31.64
CA PHE A 588 29.13 24.15 30.77
C PHE A 588 29.58 24.60 29.37
N PHE A 589 28.99 24.00 28.34
CA PHE A 589 29.26 24.35 26.95
C PHE A 589 28.05 25.07 26.35
N ASN A 590 28.27 26.31 25.92
CA ASN A 590 27.21 27.15 25.37
C ASN A 590 26.88 26.83 23.89
N LYS A 591 25.61 27.05 23.53
CA LYS A 591 24.79 26.56 22.40
C LYS A 591 25.33 26.47 20.94
N ARG A 592 26.61 26.68 20.61
CA ARG A 592 27.03 26.75 19.18
C ARG A 592 28.16 25.81 18.74
N ARG A 593 28.73 25.00 19.64
CA ARG A 593 29.79 24.06 19.26
C ARG A 593 29.49 22.67 19.80
N ALA A 594 29.44 21.69 18.90
CA ALA A 594 29.57 20.29 19.31
C ALA A 594 30.94 20.12 19.97
N ILE A 595 31.02 19.31 21.05
CA ILE A 595 32.30 19.00 21.69
C ILE A 595 33.16 18.26 20.66
N ASN A 596 34.16 18.97 20.15
CA ASN A 596 35.17 18.44 19.24
C ASN A 596 36.40 18.05 20.04
N ALA A 597 37.30 17.26 19.44
CA ALA A 597 38.51 16.79 20.11
C ALA A 597 39.37 17.95 20.68
N ARG A 598 39.43 19.10 20.00
CA ARG A 598 40.19 20.27 20.47
C ARG A 598 39.58 20.94 21.70
N THR A 599 38.27 21.20 21.67
CA THR A 599 37.56 21.81 22.82
C THR A 599 37.56 20.87 24.02
N TYR A 600 37.42 19.56 23.78
CA TYR A 600 37.54 18.56 24.85
C TYR A 600 38.93 18.57 25.51
N VAL A 601 40.00 18.57 24.71
CA VAL A 601 41.36 18.63 25.25
C VAL A 601 41.62 19.92 26.04
N GLN A 602 41.22 21.07 25.51
CA GLN A 602 41.50 22.38 26.14
C GLN A 602 40.63 22.63 27.36
N ASP A 603 39.30 22.55 27.19
CA ASP A 603 38.33 23.01 28.18
C ASP A 603 38.04 21.95 29.25
N VAL A 604 38.33 20.67 28.97
CA VAL A 604 38.12 19.56 29.91
C VAL A 604 39.44 18.96 30.37
N LEU A 605 40.21 18.36 29.47
CA LEU A 605 41.38 17.56 29.87
C LEU A 605 42.49 18.43 30.48
N GLN A 606 42.93 19.47 29.76
CA GLN A 606 44.03 20.34 30.19
C GLN A 606 43.62 21.22 31.37
N ALA A 607 42.40 21.77 31.36
CA ALA A 607 41.92 22.67 32.40
C ALA A 607 41.60 21.95 33.72
N HIS A 608 41.07 20.72 33.67
CA HIS A 608 40.50 20.07 34.86
C HIS A 608 41.07 18.67 35.16
N VAL A 609 41.36 17.85 34.15
CA VAL A 609 41.80 16.45 34.37
C VAL A 609 43.30 16.35 34.64
N VAL A 610 44.14 17.08 33.90
CA VAL A 610 45.61 17.06 34.06
C VAL A 610 46.03 17.59 35.44
N PRO A 611 45.52 18.74 35.94
CA PRO A 611 45.86 19.21 37.29
C PRO A 611 45.44 18.21 38.37
N TYR A 612 44.30 17.55 38.18
CA TYR A 612 43.76 16.59 39.13
C TYR A 612 44.58 15.30 39.21
N THR A 613 44.97 14.75 38.05
CA THR A 613 45.82 13.55 37.95
C THR A 613 47.25 13.81 38.42
N ALA A 614 47.75 15.04 38.30
CA ALA A 614 49.02 15.45 38.89
C ALA A 614 48.98 15.49 40.43
N MET A 615 47.84 15.89 41.01
CA MET A 615 47.66 16.00 42.47
C MET A 615 47.40 14.65 43.15
N HIS A 616 46.87 13.66 42.43
CA HIS A 616 46.49 12.36 42.98
C HIS A 616 47.17 11.22 42.21
N ARG A 617 48.11 10.52 42.85
CA ARG A 617 48.79 9.37 42.26
C ARG A 617 47.85 8.15 42.18
N ASN A 618 47.98 7.37 41.10
CA ASN A 618 47.24 6.13 40.82
C ASN A 618 45.73 6.31 40.55
N ILE A 619 45.36 7.29 39.73
CA ILE A 619 43.98 7.46 39.26
C ILE A 619 43.83 6.91 37.84
N VAL A 620 42.74 6.19 37.62
CA VAL A 620 42.32 5.69 36.31
C VAL A 620 41.12 6.50 35.83
N PHE A 621 41.25 7.16 34.69
CA PHE A 621 40.23 8.00 34.09
C PHE A 621 39.33 7.19 33.16
N GLN A 622 38.02 7.16 33.40
CA GLN A 622 37.05 6.50 32.52
C GLN A 622 36.51 7.50 31.50
N GLN A 623 36.37 7.10 30.22
CA GLN A 623 35.68 7.88 29.17
C GLN A 623 34.84 6.95 28.28
N ASP A 624 33.75 7.42 27.70
CA ASP A 624 32.70 6.60 27.05
C ASP A 624 33.02 6.12 25.60
N ASN A 625 34.19 6.48 25.08
CA ASN A 625 34.61 6.31 23.67
C ASN A 625 33.78 7.06 22.63
N ALA A 626 33.18 8.21 22.97
CA ALA A 626 32.64 9.14 22.00
C ALA A 626 33.69 9.56 20.93
N ARG A 627 33.22 10.15 19.83
CA ARG A 627 34.09 10.56 18.71
C ARG A 627 35.21 11.53 19.13
N ALA A 628 34.96 12.41 20.10
CA ALA A 628 35.97 13.32 20.63
C ALA A 628 37.03 12.58 21.47
N HIS A 629 36.64 11.54 22.21
CA HIS A 629 37.52 10.73 23.06
C HIS A 629 38.44 9.84 22.22
N THR A 630 37.90 9.23 21.17
CA THR A 630 38.64 8.31 20.28
C THR A 630 39.45 9.02 19.19
N ALA A 631 39.35 10.35 19.10
CA ALA A 631 40.13 11.13 18.13
C ALA A 631 41.64 11.02 18.42
N ARG A 632 42.44 10.88 17.36
CA ARG A 632 43.92 10.78 17.46
C ARG A 632 44.54 11.93 18.27
N TYR A 633 43.99 13.13 18.15
CA TYR A 633 44.44 14.32 18.88
C TYR A 633 44.31 14.13 20.40
N THR A 634 43.15 13.64 20.85
CA THR A 634 42.84 13.40 22.26
C THR A 634 43.68 12.25 22.83
N GLN A 635 43.81 11.15 22.08
CA GLN A 635 44.63 10.00 22.52
C GLN A 635 46.10 10.38 22.68
N LYS A 636 46.69 11.10 21.72
CA LYS A 636 48.07 11.61 21.84
C LYS A 636 48.26 12.52 23.04
N PHE A 637 47.28 13.39 23.34
CA PHE A 637 47.36 14.28 24.50
C PHE A 637 47.33 13.51 25.83
N LEU A 638 46.49 12.48 25.94
CA LEU A 638 46.41 11.61 27.12
C LEU A 638 47.70 10.82 27.34
N GLU A 639 48.30 10.30 26.26
CA GLU A 639 49.61 9.63 26.30
C GLU A 639 50.72 10.59 26.76
N GLN A 640 50.77 11.81 26.20
CA GLN A 640 51.77 12.82 26.57
C GLN A 640 51.61 13.32 28.02
N SER A 641 50.37 13.37 28.51
CA SER A 641 50.07 13.84 29.87
C SER A 641 50.13 12.71 30.93
N ASN A 642 50.52 11.49 30.53
CA ASN A 642 50.60 10.30 31.37
C ASN A 642 49.30 9.98 32.15
N VAL A 643 48.15 10.19 31.50
CA VAL A 643 46.84 9.90 32.09
C VAL A 643 46.43 8.46 31.79
N GLN A 644 46.25 7.64 32.82
CA GLN A 644 45.81 6.25 32.64
C GLN A 644 44.32 6.19 32.33
N VAL A 645 43.93 5.61 31.20
CA VAL A 645 42.53 5.49 30.78
C VAL A 645 41.99 4.07 31.05
N LEU A 646 40.79 3.97 31.64
CA LEU A 646 40.10 2.71 31.84
C LEU A 646 39.57 2.17 30.50
N PRO A 647 39.91 0.93 30.08
CA PRO A 647 39.32 0.35 28.88
C PRO A 647 37.80 0.18 29.06
N TRP A 648 37.00 1.01 28.40
CA TRP A 648 35.54 1.07 28.58
C TRP A 648 34.80 0.47 27.37
N PRO A 649 33.68 -0.26 27.56
CA PRO A 649 32.85 -0.70 26.45
C PRO A 649 31.98 0.47 25.94
N ALA A 650 32.09 0.81 24.65
CA ALA A 650 31.26 1.84 24.03
C ALA A 650 29.75 1.55 24.16
N LEU A 651 28.92 2.60 24.19
CA LEU A 651 27.45 2.52 24.36
C LEU A 651 27.03 1.81 25.67
N SER A 652 27.67 2.19 26.78
CA SER A 652 27.41 1.60 28.10
C SER A 652 27.13 2.65 29.19
N PRO A 653 26.11 3.51 29.01
CA PRO A 653 25.75 4.52 30.01
C PRO A 653 25.35 3.88 31.35
N ASP A 654 24.68 2.73 31.32
CA ASP A 654 24.25 2.01 32.52
C ASP A 654 25.39 1.42 33.38
N LEU A 655 26.61 1.38 32.85
CA LEU A 655 27.80 1.01 33.63
C LEU A 655 28.46 2.24 34.28
N ASN A 656 28.17 3.44 33.78
CA ASN A 656 28.79 4.69 34.21
C ASN A 656 28.09 5.23 35.47
N GLN A 657 28.81 5.33 36.58
CA GLN A 657 28.20 5.69 37.88
C GLN A 657 27.69 7.15 37.90
N ILE A 658 28.29 8.04 37.12
CA ILE A 658 27.89 9.45 37.06
C ILE A 658 26.49 9.65 36.47
N GLU A 659 26.00 8.71 35.66
CA GLU A 659 24.65 8.76 35.07
C GLU A 659 23.56 8.78 36.14
N HIS A 660 23.77 8.13 37.28
CA HIS A 660 22.85 8.21 38.41
C HIS A 660 22.79 9.62 39.03
N MET A 661 23.91 10.33 39.06
CA MET A 661 23.96 11.71 39.54
C MET A 661 23.36 12.68 38.52
N LEU A 662 23.60 12.48 37.23
CA LEU A 662 23.02 13.28 36.15
C LEU A 662 21.49 13.12 36.09
N ASP A 663 20.98 11.90 36.24
CA ASP A 663 19.55 11.61 36.37
C ASP A 663 18.96 12.25 37.63
N TYR A 664 19.67 12.20 38.77
CA TYR A 664 19.24 12.90 39.98
C TYR A 664 19.15 14.43 39.76
N LEU A 665 20.15 15.04 39.12
CA LEU A 665 20.14 16.46 38.78
C LEU A 665 18.98 16.82 37.85
N GLN A 666 18.73 16.01 36.81
CA GLN A 666 17.59 16.21 35.90
C GLN A 666 16.26 16.19 36.67
N ARG A 667 16.04 15.20 37.53
CA ARG A 667 14.80 15.13 38.34
C ARG A 667 14.66 16.32 39.29
N ARG A 668 15.76 16.84 39.84
CA ARG A 668 15.76 18.01 40.73
C ARG A 668 15.41 19.29 39.98
N LEU A 669 15.82 19.42 38.72
CA LEU A 669 15.37 20.48 37.82
C LEU A 669 13.88 20.34 37.48
N ASP A 670 13.44 19.13 37.14
CA ASP A 670 12.04 18.86 36.76
C ASP A 670 11.05 19.12 37.91
N CYS A 671 11.49 18.99 39.16
CA CYS A 671 10.68 19.24 40.36
C CYS A 671 10.71 20.70 40.86
N GLN A 672 11.33 21.65 40.13
CA GLN A 672 11.30 23.06 40.53
C GLN A 672 9.95 23.71 40.22
N ASP A 673 9.46 24.55 41.13
CA ASP A 673 8.22 25.32 40.94
C ASP A 673 8.29 26.27 39.73
N HIS A 674 9.49 26.75 39.40
CA HIS A 674 9.77 27.61 38.26
C HIS A 674 10.72 26.88 37.30
N GLN A 675 10.22 26.51 36.12
CA GLN A 675 11.05 25.89 35.10
C GLN A 675 11.95 26.93 34.41
N PRO A 676 13.21 26.58 34.10
CA PRO A 676 14.14 27.49 33.44
C PRO A 676 13.63 27.84 32.04
N GLN A 677 13.51 29.12 31.72
CA GLN A 677 12.91 29.57 30.45
C GLN A 677 13.96 29.78 29.36
N ASN A 678 15.22 29.97 29.73
CA ASN A 678 16.34 30.15 28.81
C ASN A 678 17.57 29.33 29.26
N ALA A 679 18.63 29.33 28.45
CA ALA A 679 19.82 28.53 28.74
C ALA A 679 20.64 29.05 29.93
N GLU A 680 20.57 30.35 30.22
CA GLU A 680 21.26 30.98 31.35
C GLU A 680 20.56 30.63 32.67
N ASP A 681 19.23 30.65 32.69
CA ASP A 681 18.41 30.17 33.81
C ASP A 681 18.63 28.69 34.07
N LEU A 682 18.79 27.89 33.00
CA LEU A 682 19.10 26.48 33.10
C LEU A 682 20.50 26.25 33.69
N GLU A 683 21.51 27.03 33.27
CA GLU A 683 22.86 26.97 33.86
C GLU A 683 22.84 27.37 35.33
N HIS A 684 22.16 28.46 35.68
CA HIS A 684 22.04 28.93 37.06
C HIS A 684 21.34 27.90 37.95
N SER A 685 20.29 27.25 37.44
CA SER A 685 19.57 26.19 38.15
C SER A 685 20.43 24.95 38.35
N LEU A 686 21.24 24.57 37.35
CA LEU A 686 22.19 23.46 37.45
C LEU A 686 23.35 23.74 38.40
N ARG A 687 23.85 24.98 38.47
CA ARG A 687 24.90 25.36 39.43
C ARG A 687 24.42 25.37 40.88
N ARG A 688 23.12 25.55 41.09
CA ARG A 688 22.50 25.60 42.43
C ARG A 688 22.36 24.22 43.08
N HIS A 689 22.14 23.18 42.29
CA HIS A 689 22.01 21.78 42.76
C HIS A 689 23.35 21.06 42.68
#